data_AF-A0A9P5LFF3-F1
#
_entry.id   AF-A0A9P5LFF3-F1
#
_cell.length_a   1.000
_cell.length_b   1.000
_cell.length_c   1.000
_cell.angle_alpha   90.00
_cell.angle_beta   90.00
_cell.angle_gamma   90.00
#
_symmetry.space_group_name_H-M   'P 1'
#
loop_
_entity.id
_entity.type
_entity.pdbx_description
1 polymer ?
#
loop_
_entity_poly.entity_id
_entity_poly.type
_entity_poly.pdbx_seq_one_letter_code
_entity_poly.pdbx_strand_id
1 'polypeptide(L)'
;MKISTLLSLAGLAVLSHGAQVPRDYANNDYYVLHLDRSTSPEQVASRLGLRHEGQLSELEHHHVFRAPKFDEDVVKRQIQERKRRKRDVGGSDPLDSILLSSKQKPRMHLEKRMIPPRPEGLPVVRRQEAAPPSSAALQKQAEVMKTLDIADPIFNEQWHLFNPVEIGHDVNVTGLWLEGITGKNSTVAIVDDGLDMNSNDLKPNYFAEGSWDFNDADAIPAPELSDDRHGTRCAGEVSAARNDVCGVGVAYDSRIAGIRILSKAIGDAEEAEAMIFKYQDNQIYSCSWGPSDDGRTMEAPGILIKRAMVQATQKGRGGLGSVYVFASGNGASNGDNCNFDGYTNSIYSITVGAVDRTGAHPYYSELCSAQLVVTYSSGSGDAINACYSGHGGTSAAAPLAAGIFALVLQVRPDLSWRDMQYLAMDTAVPIDDGVAEWQTTTIGKKFSHTFGYGKIDSYAMVEMAKTWEKVKPQAWYFSPWIHVKKNIPEGKDGLAVTVEVTADMLKAANVARLEHVTVTMNVEHTRRGDLSVDLISPSKVVSNIAVARRLDTAGTGYKDWTFMSVAHWGESGVGKWTIIVRDTEKNGNKGKLVDFHLKLWGEAIDADKAKPLPMPDEHDDDDHNVIQTTTLQASTTPIAAGTAATSVKGNPSDHPERPTKNPAKPSGTEKASPSGTNEAQEATSSASSSWVSWLPSFGASKTVQIWVYGAIGLISAFCCGLGIYFWVARRRRLRNDSRNNYEFELIDEEEAEGLNPGEKGAVGKKARRTRGGELYDAFAEGSDDDQFEDYRDRERSHTRLPGDDSEQYVVGDESDDESGDEKAERKPLSGPR
;
A
#
# COMPACT_ATOMS: atom_id res chain seq x y z
N MET A 1 25.27 -0.89 -53.90
CA MET A 1 23.80 -1.08 -53.83
C MET A 1 23.11 0.24 -53.50
N LYS A 2 21.78 0.34 -53.57
CA LYS A 2 21.04 1.60 -53.41
C LYS A 2 20.62 1.87 -51.96
N ILE A 3 20.52 3.15 -51.60
CA ILE A 3 20.13 3.65 -50.25
C ILE A 3 18.74 3.16 -49.83
N SER A 4 17.86 2.87 -50.79
CA SER A 4 16.55 2.24 -50.58
C SER A 4 16.59 0.97 -49.72
N THR A 5 17.65 0.16 -49.84
CA THR A 5 17.80 -1.10 -49.10
C THR A 5 18.13 -0.90 -47.61
N LEU A 6 18.73 0.25 -47.25
CA LEU A 6 18.94 0.62 -45.85
C LEU A 6 17.68 1.24 -45.24
N LEU A 7 16.95 2.05 -46.01
CA LEU A 7 15.66 2.59 -45.58
C LEU A 7 14.59 1.51 -45.39
N SER A 8 14.59 0.43 -46.17
CA SER A 8 13.70 -0.72 -45.94
C SER A 8 14.06 -1.51 -44.67
N LEU A 9 15.36 -1.62 -44.32
CA LEU A 9 15.79 -2.27 -43.08
C LEU A 9 15.48 -1.42 -41.85
N ALA A 10 15.71 -0.10 -41.92
CA ALA A 10 15.30 0.83 -40.86
C ALA A 10 13.77 0.88 -40.70
N GLY A 11 13.01 0.90 -41.81
CA GLY A 11 11.55 0.88 -41.78
C GLY A 11 10.96 -0.41 -41.19
N LEU A 12 11.62 -1.55 -41.38
CA LEU A 12 11.20 -2.82 -40.75
C LEU A 12 11.56 -2.90 -39.26
N ALA A 13 12.66 -2.27 -38.84
CA ALA A 13 13.05 -2.20 -37.42
C ALA A 13 12.14 -1.29 -36.57
N VAL A 14 11.41 -0.35 -37.19
CA VAL A 14 10.45 0.54 -36.51
C VAL A 14 9.06 -0.07 -36.38
N LEU A 15 8.76 -1.17 -37.09
CA LEU A 15 7.44 -1.83 -37.09
C LEU A 15 7.28 -2.98 -36.08
N SER A 16 8.31 -3.29 -35.28
CA SER A 16 8.22 -4.32 -34.23
C SER A 16 7.62 -3.83 -32.91
N HIS A 17 7.53 -2.52 -32.70
CA HIS A 17 6.66 -1.94 -31.66
C HIS A 17 5.23 -1.94 -32.19
N GLY A 18 4.62 -3.12 -32.26
CA GLY A 18 3.19 -3.24 -32.52
C GLY A 18 2.43 -2.56 -31.39
N ALA A 19 1.67 -1.52 -31.71
CA ALA A 19 0.81 -0.85 -30.72
C ALA A 19 -0.11 -1.89 -30.08
N GLN A 20 -0.04 -2.05 -28.76
CA GLN A 20 -0.89 -2.97 -28.02
C GLN A 20 -2.34 -2.49 -28.13
N VAL A 21 -3.11 -3.11 -29.01
CA VAL A 21 -4.54 -2.81 -29.14
C VAL A 21 -5.23 -3.24 -27.82
N PRO A 22 -6.05 -2.37 -27.18
CA PRO A 22 -6.75 -2.71 -25.94
C PRO A 22 -7.47 -4.06 -26.06
N ARG A 23 -7.30 -4.93 -25.06
CA ARG A 23 -7.85 -6.30 -25.11
C ARG A 23 -9.37 -6.27 -24.90
N ASP A 24 -10.12 -6.28 -26.00
CA ASP A 24 -11.60 -6.35 -25.99
C ASP A 24 -12.11 -7.69 -25.43
N TYR A 25 -12.12 -7.80 -24.10
CA TYR A 25 -12.67 -8.91 -23.32
C TYR A 25 -14.20 -8.97 -23.37
N ALA A 26 -14.90 -7.98 -23.93
CA ALA A 26 -16.35 -8.02 -24.09
C ALA A 26 -16.74 -9.03 -25.17
N ASN A 27 -16.12 -8.93 -26.36
CA ASN A 27 -16.43 -9.75 -27.53
C ASN A 27 -15.47 -10.93 -27.76
N ASN A 28 -14.29 -10.94 -27.13
CA ASN A 28 -13.25 -11.94 -27.37
C ASN A 28 -12.82 -12.66 -26.08
N ASP A 29 -12.32 -13.88 -26.22
CA ASP A 29 -11.50 -14.54 -25.23
C ASP A 29 -10.02 -14.36 -25.57
N TYR A 30 -9.18 -14.16 -24.55
CA TYR A 30 -7.72 -14.10 -24.69
C TYR A 30 -7.04 -15.23 -23.92
N TYR A 31 -5.92 -15.69 -24.47
CA TYR A 31 -5.13 -16.79 -23.96
C TYR A 31 -3.66 -16.43 -24.00
N VAL A 32 -2.94 -16.68 -22.90
CA VAL A 32 -1.48 -16.64 -22.89
C VAL A 32 -0.97 -18.08 -22.90
N LEU A 33 -0.16 -18.41 -23.90
CA LEU A 33 0.49 -19.72 -24.02
C LEU A 33 2.01 -19.55 -23.90
N HIS A 34 2.65 -20.31 -23.02
CA HIS A 34 4.10 -20.49 -23.05
C HIS A 34 4.42 -21.63 -24.03
N LEU A 35 5.25 -21.37 -25.03
CA LEU A 35 5.60 -22.34 -26.07
C LEU A 35 7.06 -22.79 -25.94
N ASP A 36 7.36 -24.03 -26.33
CA ASP A 36 8.76 -24.44 -26.54
C ASP A 36 9.45 -23.58 -27.61
N ARG A 37 10.74 -23.30 -27.41
CA ARG A 37 11.59 -22.45 -28.27
C ARG A 37 11.60 -22.83 -29.74
N SER A 38 11.29 -24.08 -30.08
CA SER A 38 11.24 -24.59 -31.46
C SER A 38 9.88 -24.41 -32.16
N THR A 39 8.86 -23.91 -31.46
CA THR A 39 7.47 -23.87 -31.93
C THR A 39 7.11 -22.49 -32.53
N SER A 40 6.50 -22.48 -33.72
CA SER A 40 5.92 -21.26 -34.31
C SER A 40 4.56 -20.93 -33.64
N PRO A 41 4.36 -19.71 -33.12
CA PRO A 41 3.05 -19.27 -32.62
C PRO A 41 1.96 -19.35 -33.69
N GLU A 42 2.30 -19.07 -34.96
CA GLU A 42 1.36 -19.11 -36.09
C GLU A 42 0.86 -20.54 -36.38
N GLN A 43 1.70 -21.56 -36.16
CA GLN A 43 1.30 -22.96 -36.25
C GLN A 43 0.34 -23.33 -35.11
N VAL A 44 0.58 -22.86 -33.88
CA VAL A 44 -0.30 -23.10 -32.72
C VAL A 44 -1.64 -22.37 -32.91
N ALA A 45 -1.62 -21.11 -33.37
CA ALA A 45 -2.81 -20.35 -33.74
C ALA A 45 -3.65 -21.09 -34.78
N SER A 46 -3.03 -21.49 -35.90
CA SER A 46 -3.68 -22.24 -36.99
C SER A 46 -4.24 -23.58 -36.51
N ARG A 47 -3.53 -24.26 -35.59
CA ARG A 47 -3.91 -25.56 -35.02
C ARG A 47 -5.08 -25.46 -34.04
N LEU A 48 -5.18 -24.36 -33.28
CA LEU A 48 -6.26 -24.14 -32.31
C LEU A 48 -7.50 -23.46 -32.93
N GLY A 49 -7.34 -22.76 -34.06
CA GLY A 49 -8.37 -21.89 -34.64
C GLY A 49 -8.37 -20.47 -34.05
N LEU A 50 -7.22 -20.01 -33.54
CA LEU A 50 -7.03 -18.72 -32.88
C LEU A 50 -6.31 -17.73 -33.80
N ARG A 51 -6.37 -16.45 -33.44
CA ARG A 51 -5.47 -15.41 -33.96
C ARG A 51 -4.32 -15.20 -32.98
N HIS A 52 -3.09 -15.10 -33.47
CA HIS A 52 -1.94 -14.63 -32.67
C HIS A 52 -1.90 -13.10 -32.69
N GLU A 53 -1.69 -12.46 -31.54
CA GLU A 53 -1.58 -11.00 -31.42
C GLU A 53 -0.14 -10.53 -31.13
N GLY A 54 0.72 -11.37 -30.55
CA GLY A 54 2.12 -11.04 -30.29
C GLY A 54 2.75 -11.83 -29.14
N GLN A 55 3.95 -11.41 -28.72
CA GLN A 55 4.53 -11.81 -27.42
C GLN A 55 3.91 -10.97 -26.29
N LEU A 56 3.83 -11.54 -25.09
CA LEU A 56 3.38 -10.88 -23.87
C LEU A 56 4.53 -10.02 -23.29
N SER A 57 4.63 -8.77 -23.72
CA SER A 57 5.77 -7.87 -23.41
C SER A 57 7.13 -8.60 -23.59
N GLU A 58 8.08 -8.43 -22.67
CA GLU A 58 9.39 -9.08 -22.72
C GLU A 58 9.42 -10.54 -22.21
N LEU A 59 8.29 -11.14 -21.78
CA LEU A 59 8.28 -12.54 -21.31
C LEU A 59 8.60 -13.51 -22.46
N GLU A 60 9.79 -14.11 -22.41
CA GLU A 60 10.29 -15.00 -23.46
C GLU A 60 9.32 -16.15 -23.74
N HIS A 61 8.98 -16.33 -25.03
CA HIS A 61 8.12 -17.42 -25.53
C HIS A 61 6.68 -17.46 -24.95
N HIS A 62 6.25 -16.42 -24.25
CA HIS A 62 4.86 -16.25 -23.81
C HIS A 62 4.10 -15.44 -24.87
N HIS A 63 3.10 -16.04 -25.48
CA HIS A 63 2.40 -15.48 -26.64
C HIS A 63 0.92 -15.28 -26.37
N VAL A 64 0.38 -14.15 -26.83
CA VAL A 64 -1.02 -13.76 -26.68
C VAL A 64 -1.81 -14.22 -27.91
N PHE A 65 -2.90 -14.93 -27.66
CA PHE A 65 -3.83 -15.41 -28.67
C PHE A 65 -5.24 -14.92 -28.37
N ARG A 66 -5.99 -14.59 -29.42
CA ARG A 66 -7.38 -14.14 -29.36
C ARG A 66 -8.32 -15.12 -30.06
N ALA A 67 -9.48 -15.33 -29.45
CA ALA A 67 -10.61 -16.08 -29.98
C ALA A 67 -11.88 -15.22 -29.95
N PRO A 68 -12.88 -15.47 -30.82
CA PRO A 68 -14.27 -15.13 -30.48
C PRO A 68 -14.63 -15.75 -29.12
N LYS A 69 -15.55 -15.13 -28.37
CA LYS A 69 -15.92 -15.59 -27.03
C LYS A 69 -16.60 -16.97 -27.06
N PHE A 70 -16.18 -17.87 -26.19
CA PHE A 70 -16.72 -19.23 -26.01
C PHE A 70 -17.11 -19.50 -24.55
N ASP A 71 -18.20 -20.26 -24.37
CA ASP A 71 -18.69 -20.69 -23.05
C ASP A 71 -17.66 -21.58 -22.30
N GLU A 72 -16.89 -22.37 -23.05
CA GLU A 72 -15.85 -23.26 -22.53
C GLU A 72 -14.43 -22.73 -22.83
N ASP A 73 -13.45 -23.24 -22.08
CA ASP A 73 -12.03 -23.07 -22.41
C ASP A 73 -11.63 -23.99 -23.58
N VAL A 74 -11.70 -23.44 -24.80
CA VAL A 74 -11.36 -24.15 -26.05
C VAL A 74 -9.92 -24.63 -26.07
N VAL A 75 -8.96 -23.89 -25.49
CA VAL A 75 -7.55 -24.27 -25.47
C VAL A 75 -7.35 -25.45 -24.52
N LYS A 76 -7.82 -25.33 -23.28
CA LYS A 76 -7.71 -26.37 -22.26
C LYS A 76 -8.43 -27.65 -22.70
N ARG A 77 -9.60 -27.53 -23.35
CA ARG A 77 -10.31 -28.66 -23.98
C ARG A 77 -9.47 -29.33 -25.08
N GLN A 78 -8.93 -28.57 -26.05
CA GLN A 78 -8.12 -29.15 -27.12
C GLN A 78 -6.82 -29.79 -26.62
N ILE A 79 -6.15 -29.20 -25.61
CA ILE A 79 -4.98 -29.79 -24.96
C ILE A 79 -5.36 -31.10 -24.24
N GLN A 80 -6.50 -31.16 -23.55
CA GLN A 80 -6.98 -32.39 -22.91
C GLN A 80 -7.35 -33.48 -23.93
N GLU A 81 -8.03 -33.12 -25.03
CA GLU A 81 -8.33 -34.04 -26.14
C GLU A 81 -7.05 -34.58 -26.79
N ARG A 82 -6.04 -33.73 -26.98
CA ARG A 82 -4.72 -34.14 -27.46
C ARG A 82 -4.00 -35.07 -26.48
N LYS A 83 -3.97 -34.71 -25.18
CA LYS A 83 -3.39 -35.54 -24.10
C LYS A 83 -4.07 -36.90 -23.97
N ARG A 84 -5.35 -37.03 -24.36
CA ARG A 84 -6.05 -38.32 -24.53
C ARG A 84 -5.54 -39.04 -25.79
N ARG A 85 -5.80 -38.51 -27.00
CA ARG A 85 -5.47 -39.17 -28.28
C ARG A 85 -4.00 -39.56 -28.45
N LYS A 86 -3.07 -38.82 -27.85
CA LYS A 86 -1.63 -39.13 -27.87
C LYS A 86 -1.29 -40.47 -27.20
N ARG A 87 -2.10 -40.92 -26.23
CA ARG A 87 -1.98 -42.26 -25.60
C ARG A 87 -2.43 -43.39 -26.53
N ASP A 88 -3.33 -43.09 -27.46
CA ASP A 88 -4.01 -44.08 -28.30
C ASP A 88 -3.33 -44.28 -29.68
N VAL A 89 -2.82 -43.20 -30.29
CA VAL A 89 -2.39 -43.19 -31.71
C VAL A 89 -0.95 -42.68 -31.93
N GLY A 90 -0.37 -41.92 -30.98
CA GLY A 90 0.97 -41.34 -31.13
C GLY A 90 1.07 -40.18 -32.14
N GLY A 91 2.27 -39.97 -32.69
CA GLY A 91 2.60 -38.86 -33.59
C GLY A 91 2.81 -37.51 -32.87
N SER A 92 3.25 -36.49 -33.61
CA SER A 92 3.51 -35.11 -33.12
C SER A 92 2.39 -34.13 -33.51
N ASP A 93 2.13 -33.12 -32.67
CA ASP A 93 1.14 -32.06 -32.86
C ASP A 93 1.68 -30.77 -32.19
N PRO A 94 1.56 -29.56 -32.77
CA PRO A 94 1.97 -28.31 -32.12
C PRO A 94 1.35 -28.05 -30.73
N LEU A 95 0.26 -28.74 -30.35
CA LEU A 95 -0.26 -28.67 -28.99
C LEU A 95 0.58 -29.42 -27.94
N ASP A 96 1.52 -30.28 -28.37
CA ASP A 96 2.42 -31.02 -27.46
C ASP A 96 3.52 -30.15 -26.87
N SER A 97 3.80 -28.97 -27.45
CA SER A 97 4.83 -28.02 -27.03
C SER A 97 4.28 -26.78 -26.31
N ILE A 98 2.99 -26.80 -25.94
CA ILE A 98 2.41 -25.82 -25.03
C ILE A 98 2.79 -26.20 -23.60
N LEU A 99 3.63 -25.37 -22.97
CA LEU A 99 4.19 -25.55 -21.63
C LEU A 99 3.33 -24.90 -20.54
N LEU A 100 2.51 -23.91 -20.89
CA LEU A 100 1.52 -23.24 -20.01
C LEU A 100 0.34 -22.76 -20.88
N SER A 101 -0.88 -22.77 -20.34
CA SER A 101 -2.05 -22.18 -21.03
C SER A 101 -3.02 -21.51 -20.06
N SER A 102 -2.94 -20.17 -19.94
CA SER A 102 -3.80 -19.36 -19.06
C SER A 102 -4.87 -18.61 -19.86
N LYS A 103 -6.16 -18.92 -19.64
CA LYS A 103 -7.31 -18.16 -20.19
C LYS A 103 -7.49 -16.88 -19.38
N GLN A 104 -7.28 -15.74 -20.03
CA GLN A 104 -7.31 -14.43 -19.39
C GLN A 104 -8.73 -14.00 -19.06
N LYS A 105 -8.89 -13.33 -17.91
CA LYS A 105 -10.15 -12.78 -17.41
C LYS A 105 -9.84 -11.46 -16.70
N PRO A 106 -10.44 -10.32 -17.11
CA PRO A 106 -10.26 -9.07 -16.39
C PRO A 106 -11.00 -9.15 -15.05
N ARG A 107 -10.34 -8.71 -13.98
CA ARG A 107 -10.90 -8.64 -12.63
C ARG A 107 -10.37 -7.41 -11.88
N MET A 108 -11.23 -6.81 -11.07
CA MET A 108 -10.84 -5.81 -10.08
C MET A 108 -10.59 -6.58 -8.78
N HIS A 109 -9.33 -6.95 -8.55
CA HIS A 109 -8.88 -7.79 -7.42
C HIS A 109 -7.76 -7.14 -6.60
N LEU A 110 -7.17 -6.07 -7.14
CA LEU A 110 -6.19 -5.23 -6.48
C LEU A 110 -6.88 -3.95 -6.04
N GLU A 111 -6.51 -3.46 -4.85
CA GLU A 111 -6.97 -2.21 -4.28
C GLU A 111 -5.77 -1.30 -3.96
N LYS A 112 -5.95 0.01 -4.14
CA LYS A 112 -5.09 1.05 -3.53
C LYS A 112 -5.18 0.86 -2.01
N ARG A 113 -4.07 0.77 -1.26
CA ARG A 113 -4.16 0.57 0.21
C ARG A 113 -4.73 1.83 0.86
N MET A 114 -6.02 1.85 1.11
CA MET A 114 -6.71 2.94 1.81
C MET A 114 -6.56 2.78 3.32
N ILE A 115 -6.51 3.89 4.07
CA ILE A 115 -6.49 3.81 5.54
C ILE A 115 -7.91 3.47 6.01
N PRO A 116 -8.14 2.39 6.77
CA PRO A 116 -9.47 2.09 7.30
C PRO A 116 -9.90 3.14 8.33
N PRO A 117 -11.22 3.35 8.56
CA PRO A 117 -11.70 4.23 9.62
C PRO A 117 -11.11 3.86 10.99
N ARG A 118 -10.72 4.86 11.78
CA ARG A 118 -10.12 4.65 13.11
C ARG A 118 -11.09 3.84 14.01
N PRO A 119 -10.69 2.66 14.52
CA PRO A 119 -11.52 1.88 15.43
C PRO A 119 -12.06 2.66 16.62
N GLU A 120 -13.34 2.42 16.96
CA GLU A 120 -13.96 2.95 18.17
C GLU A 120 -13.16 2.59 19.43
N GLY A 121 -13.00 3.57 20.33
CA GLY A 121 -12.26 3.38 21.59
C GLY A 121 -10.75 3.52 21.49
N LEU A 122 -10.14 3.56 20.30
CA LEU A 122 -8.76 4.07 20.19
C LEU A 122 -8.75 5.56 20.54
N PRO A 123 -7.86 6.01 21.44
CA PRO A 123 -7.81 7.41 21.82
C PRO A 123 -7.47 8.28 20.60
N VAL A 124 -8.26 9.32 20.37
CA VAL A 124 -7.92 10.33 19.37
C VAL A 124 -6.70 11.09 19.88
N VAL A 125 -5.52 10.66 19.45
CA VAL A 125 -4.31 11.47 19.47
C VAL A 125 -4.53 12.63 18.49
N ARG A 126 -5.25 13.65 18.96
CA ARG A 126 -5.01 15.02 18.49
C ARG A 126 -3.51 15.25 18.65
N ARG A 127 -2.88 15.88 17.65
CA ARG A 127 -1.50 16.39 17.76
C ARG A 127 -1.37 17.00 19.15
N GLN A 128 -0.51 16.44 20.00
CA GLN A 128 -0.31 16.94 21.36
C GLN A 128 0.19 18.39 21.29
N GLU A 129 0.39 19.05 22.45
CA GLU A 129 1.27 20.22 22.49
C GLU A 129 2.71 19.76 22.21
N ALA A 130 2.97 19.49 20.93
CA ALA A 130 4.19 18.88 20.43
C ALA A 130 5.37 19.76 20.82
N ALA A 131 6.48 19.14 21.23
CA ALA A 131 7.61 19.85 21.77
C ALA A 131 8.03 21.00 20.82
N PRO A 132 8.17 22.25 21.32
CA PRO A 132 8.45 23.38 20.46
C PRO A 132 9.74 23.09 19.67
N PRO A 133 9.74 23.28 18.33
CA PRO A 133 10.79 22.78 17.47
C PRO A 133 12.17 23.26 17.91
N SER A 134 13.13 22.33 17.94
CA SER A 134 14.48 22.58 18.44
C SER A 134 15.13 23.71 17.65
N SER A 135 15.52 24.78 18.35
CA SER A 135 16.15 25.96 17.73
C SER A 135 17.44 25.61 16.96
N ALA A 136 18.18 24.60 17.41
CA ALA A 136 19.35 24.07 16.69
C ALA A 136 18.95 23.27 15.44
N ALA A 137 17.85 22.53 15.48
CA ALA A 137 17.35 21.81 14.31
C ALA A 137 16.80 22.78 13.26
N LEU A 138 16.04 23.81 13.66
CA LEU A 138 15.58 24.87 12.75
C LEU A 138 16.74 25.65 12.11
N GLN A 139 17.83 25.90 12.86
CA GLN A 139 19.05 26.51 12.31
C GLN A 139 19.70 25.59 11.26
N LYS A 140 19.83 24.28 11.54
CA LYS A 140 20.31 23.29 10.56
C LYS A 140 19.40 23.20 9.34
N GLN A 141 18.07 23.23 9.52
CA GLN A 141 17.10 23.20 8.41
C GLN A 141 17.27 24.42 7.50
N ALA A 142 17.35 25.62 8.07
CA ALA A 142 17.58 26.85 7.32
C ALA A 142 18.97 26.88 6.64
N GLU A 143 20.00 26.28 7.24
CA GLU A 143 21.33 26.13 6.63
C GLU A 143 21.30 25.14 5.45
N VAL A 144 20.62 23.99 5.60
CA VAL A 144 20.38 23.02 4.51
C VAL A 144 19.63 23.68 3.36
N MET A 145 18.50 24.35 3.64
CA MET A 145 17.71 25.04 2.62
C MET A 145 18.55 26.08 1.86
N LYS A 146 19.29 26.93 2.59
CA LYS A 146 20.15 27.96 2.00
C LYS A 146 21.33 27.39 1.21
N THR A 147 21.88 26.25 1.62
CA THR A 147 23.04 25.62 0.96
C THR A 147 22.63 24.85 -0.30
N LEU A 148 21.41 24.31 -0.30
CA LEU A 148 20.84 23.55 -1.42
C LEU A 148 19.89 24.38 -2.30
N ASP A 149 19.70 25.67 -2.03
CA ASP A 149 18.77 26.58 -2.73
C ASP A 149 17.32 26.03 -2.77
N ILE A 150 16.86 25.47 -1.64
CA ILE A 150 15.48 24.99 -1.44
C ILE A 150 14.63 26.19 -1.03
N ALA A 151 13.77 26.67 -1.93
CA ALA A 151 12.74 27.69 -1.65
C ALA A 151 11.31 27.14 -1.77
N ASP A 152 11.17 25.82 -1.93
CA ASP A 152 9.92 25.09 -2.06
C ASP A 152 9.05 25.27 -0.79
N PRO A 153 7.83 25.82 -0.92
CA PRO A 153 7.11 26.43 0.21
C PRO A 153 6.77 25.48 1.37
N ILE A 154 6.48 24.21 1.11
CA ILE A 154 6.07 23.23 2.14
C ILE A 154 7.23 22.41 2.71
N PHE A 155 8.49 22.65 2.30
CA PHE A 155 9.63 21.86 2.80
C PHE A 155 9.76 21.86 4.34
N ASN A 156 9.34 22.95 5.00
CA ASN A 156 9.30 23.03 6.47
C ASN A 156 8.24 22.11 7.12
N GLU A 157 7.26 21.65 6.34
CA GLU A 157 6.18 20.74 6.74
C GLU A 157 6.49 19.27 6.36
N GLN A 158 7.54 19.04 5.55
CA GLN A 158 8.04 17.72 5.16
C GLN A 158 8.91 17.10 6.26
N TRP A 159 8.30 16.93 7.44
CA TRP A 159 8.98 16.42 8.65
C TRP A 159 9.66 15.05 8.45
N HIS A 160 9.19 14.25 7.50
CA HIS A 160 9.77 12.96 7.14
C HIS A 160 11.17 13.08 6.50
N LEU A 161 11.50 14.20 5.87
CA LEU A 161 12.83 14.50 5.29
C LEU A 161 13.76 15.15 6.31
N PHE A 162 13.20 15.97 7.21
CA PHE A 162 13.90 16.61 8.32
C PHE A 162 12.90 16.98 9.42
N ASN A 163 13.02 16.39 10.63
CA ASN A 163 12.06 16.60 11.71
C ASN A 163 12.64 17.53 12.79
N PRO A 164 12.25 18.83 12.84
CA PRO A 164 12.74 19.75 13.86
C PRO A 164 12.06 19.58 15.23
N VAL A 165 11.05 18.71 15.33
CA VAL A 165 10.26 18.44 16.55
C VAL A 165 10.75 17.15 17.20
N GLU A 166 10.46 16.00 16.59
CA GLU A 166 10.91 14.69 17.07
C GLU A 166 12.27 14.38 16.46
N ILE A 167 13.34 14.78 17.14
CA ILE A 167 14.70 14.79 16.59
C ILE A 167 15.17 13.39 16.22
N GLY A 168 15.54 13.22 14.94
CA GLY A 168 15.94 11.93 14.38
C GLY A 168 14.77 11.04 13.99
N HIS A 169 13.52 11.51 14.08
CA HIS A 169 12.35 10.85 13.48
C HIS A 169 12.06 11.40 12.08
N ASP A 170 13.09 11.29 11.23
CA ASP A 170 13.11 11.54 9.80
C ASP A 170 13.98 10.48 9.11
N VAL A 171 13.99 10.43 7.78
CA VAL A 171 14.78 9.45 7.01
C VAL A 171 16.29 9.76 6.95
N ASN A 172 16.78 10.79 7.65
CA ASN A 172 18.18 11.22 7.68
C ASN A 172 18.78 11.53 6.27
N VAL A 173 17.98 12.09 5.35
CA VAL A 173 18.40 12.30 3.95
C VAL A 173 19.28 13.55 3.74
N THR A 174 19.08 14.61 4.53
CA THR A 174 19.69 15.93 4.24
C THR A 174 21.22 15.95 4.18
N GLY A 175 21.91 15.02 4.83
CA GLY A 175 23.37 14.87 4.70
C GLY A 175 23.81 14.41 3.30
N LEU A 176 23.05 13.50 2.68
CA LEU A 176 23.34 12.98 1.34
C LEU A 176 23.14 14.05 0.26
N TRP A 177 22.11 14.88 0.40
CA TRP A 177 21.88 16.00 -0.52
C TRP A 177 23.03 17.01 -0.48
N LEU A 178 23.61 17.28 0.70
CA LEU A 178 24.81 18.14 0.84
C LEU A 178 26.06 17.53 0.20
N GLU A 179 26.12 16.21 0.01
CA GLU A 179 27.15 15.52 -0.77
C GLU A 179 26.84 15.43 -2.27
N GLY A 180 25.69 15.93 -2.73
CA GLY A 180 25.24 15.83 -4.12
C GLY A 180 24.67 14.46 -4.50
N ILE A 181 24.20 13.69 -3.51
CA ILE A 181 23.51 12.41 -3.70
C ILE A 181 22.00 12.67 -3.60
N THR A 182 21.34 12.70 -4.74
CA THR A 182 20.01 13.31 -4.98
C THR A 182 19.08 12.43 -5.84
N GLY A 183 19.51 11.21 -6.19
CA GLY A 183 18.76 10.26 -7.03
C GLY A 183 19.18 10.26 -8.50
N LYS A 184 20.19 11.05 -8.87
CA LYS A 184 20.57 11.31 -10.25
C LYS A 184 20.97 10.06 -11.02
N ASN A 185 20.40 9.91 -12.21
CA ASN A 185 20.49 8.72 -13.09
C ASN A 185 19.77 7.45 -12.57
N SER A 186 19.18 7.49 -11.37
CA SER A 186 18.30 6.43 -10.88
C SER A 186 16.90 6.56 -11.50
N THR A 187 16.10 5.50 -11.48
CA THR A 187 14.77 5.49 -12.11
C THR A 187 13.78 4.64 -11.35
N VAL A 188 12.72 5.29 -10.87
CA VAL A 188 11.61 4.66 -10.14
C VAL A 188 10.36 4.68 -11.02
N ALA A 189 9.63 3.58 -11.06
CA ALA A 189 8.32 3.48 -11.66
C ALA A 189 7.26 3.32 -10.57
N ILE A 190 6.25 4.18 -10.57
CA ILE A 190 5.06 4.07 -9.72
C ILE A 190 4.04 3.21 -10.46
N VAL A 191 3.74 2.03 -9.93
CA VAL A 191 2.75 1.09 -10.49
C VAL A 191 1.46 1.31 -9.72
N ASP A 192 0.49 2.06 -10.25
CA ASP A 192 -0.65 2.56 -9.46
C ASP A 192 -1.85 3.05 -10.33
N ASP A 193 -2.57 4.09 -9.93
CA ASP A 193 -3.73 4.70 -10.61
C ASP A 193 -3.41 5.82 -11.62
N GLY A 194 -2.12 6.17 -11.78
CA GLY A 194 -1.65 7.17 -12.74
C GLY A 194 -0.63 8.17 -12.16
N LEU A 195 -0.07 8.99 -13.04
CA LEU A 195 0.94 9.99 -12.70
C LEU A 195 0.68 11.28 -13.51
N ASP A 196 0.33 12.39 -12.84
CA ASP A 196 0.23 13.70 -13.51
C ASP A 196 1.63 14.20 -13.92
N MET A 197 2.05 13.80 -15.11
CA MET A 197 3.29 14.22 -15.75
C MET A 197 3.29 15.70 -16.21
N ASN A 198 2.18 16.42 -16.04
CA ASN A 198 2.10 17.86 -16.32
C ASN A 198 2.28 18.73 -15.07
N SER A 199 2.12 18.16 -13.87
CA SER A 199 2.43 18.81 -12.59
C SER A 199 3.80 19.49 -12.66
N ASN A 200 3.87 20.77 -12.30
CA ASN A 200 5.12 21.54 -12.37
C ASN A 200 6.24 20.93 -11.50
N ASP A 201 5.86 20.16 -10.49
CA ASP A 201 6.75 19.49 -9.55
C ASP A 201 7.33 18.17 -10.14
N LEU A 202 6.50 17.34 -10.78
CA LEU A 202 6.92 16.05 -11.35
C LEU A 202 7.48 16.13 -12.78
N LYS A 203 7.00 17.09 -13.57
CA LYS A 203 7.34 17.26 -14.99
C LYS A 203 8.83 17.38 -15.32
N PRO A 204 9.72 17.98 -14.50
CA PRO A 204 11.16 17.98 -14.75
C PRO A 204 11.78 16.59 -14.74
N ASN A 205 11.20 15.67 -13.96
CA ASN A 205 11.73 14.34 -13.67
C ASN A 205 10.99 13.20 -14.40
N TYR A 206 9.87 13.50 -15.07
CA TYR A 206 9.04 12.51 -15.75
C TYR A 206 9.78 11.75 -16.86
N PHE A 207 9.68 10.42 -16.82
CA PHE A 207 10.33 9.51 -17.75
C PHE A 207 9.29 8.77 -18.61
N ALA A 208 9.03 9.32 -19.79
CA ALA A 208 8.04 8.82 -20.74
C ALA A 208 8.37 7.40 -21.25
N GLU A 209 9.64 7.10 -21.54
CA GLU A 209 10.04 5.81 -22.12
C GLU A 209 9.92 4.62 -21.15
N GLY A 210 9.84 4.90 -19.85
CA GLY A 210 9.53 3.95 -18.78
C GLY A 210 8.06 3.91 -18.35
N SER A 211 7.21 4.74 -18.95
CA SER A 211 5.79 4.91 -18.57
C SER A 211 4.82 4.21 -19.54
N TRP A 212 3.67 3.75 -19.04
CA TRP A 212 2.59 3.17 -19.84
C TRP A 212 1.24 3.14 -19.11
N ASP A 213 0.15 3.14 -19.85
CA ASP A 213 -1.20 2.91 -19.35
C ASP A 213 -1.71 1.53 -19.78
N PHE A 214 -1.93 0.61 -18.83
CA PHE A 214 -2.48 -0.72 -19.08
C PHE A 214 -4.01 -0.78 -18.89
N ASN A 215 -4.63 0.28 -18.38
CA ASN A 215 -6.07 0.41 -18.27
C ASN A 215 -6.73 0.82 -19.60
N ASP A 216 -6.01 1.60 -20.44
CA ASP A 216 -6.46 2.08 -21.75
C ASP A 216 -5.51 1.71 -22.92
N ALA A 217 -4.35 1.13 -22.63
CA ALA A 217 -3.34 0.65 -23.58
C ALA A 217 -2.70 1.74 -24.47
N ASP A 218 -2.26 2.84 -23.85
CA ASP A 218 -1.43 3.86 -24.50
C ASP A 218 -0.23 4.34 -23.66
N ALA A 219 0.57 5.25 -24.20
CA ALA A 219 1.86 5.67 -23.64
C ALA A 219 1.76 6.75 -22.54
N ILE A 220 0.56 7.25 -22.25
CA ILE A 220 0.33 8.38 -21.33
C ILE A 220 -0.40 7.86 -20.08
N PRO A 221 0.29 7.67 -18.93
CA PRO A 221 -0.31 7.15 -17.70
C PRO A 221 -1.09 8.24 -16.93
N ALA A 222 -1.88 9.05 -17.64
CA ALA A 222 -2.56 10.20 -17.05
C ALA A 222 -3.71 9.75 -16.13
N PRO A 223 -3.86 10.36 -14.95
CA PRO A 223 -5.08 10.24 -14.15
C PRO A 223 -6.33 10.65 -14.94
N GLU A 224 -7.36 9.81 -14.95
CA GLU A 224 -8.65 10.12 -15.61
C GLU A 224 -9.83 10.17 -14.64
N LEU A 225 -9.83 9.31 -13.62
CA LEU A 225 -10.92 9.18 -12.66
C LEU A 225 -10.80 10.21 -11.54
N SER A 226 -11.92 10.52 -10.88
CA SER A 226 -11.96 11.48 -9.77
C SER A 226 -11.11 11.06 -8.56
N ASP A 227 -10.81 9.77 -8.44
CA ASP A 227 -9.99 9.14 -7.41
C ASP A 227 -8.61 8.65 -7.93
N ASP A 228 -8.30 8.85 -9.23
CA ASP A 228 -6.95 8.67 -9.76
C ASP A 228 -6.07 9.81 -9.19
N ARG A 229 -5.47 9.58 -8.03
CA ARG A 229 -4.68 10.58 -7.27
C ARG A 229 -3.54 9.96 -6.47
N HIS A 230 -3.51 8.64 -6.35
CA HIS A 230 -2.68 7.92 -5.41
C HIS A 230 -1.24 7.81 -5.94
N GLY A 231 -1.05 7.32 -7.17
CA GLY A 231 0.25 7.24 -7.82
C GLY A 231 0.93 8.60 -8.01
N THR A 232 0.16 9.67 -8.19
CA THR A 232 0.69 11.04 -8.28
C THR A 232 1.23 11.57 -6.95
N ARG A 233 0.65 11.17 -5.80
CA ARG A 233 1.19 11.50 -4.47
C ARG A 233 2.49 10.72 -4.20
N CYS A 234 2.45 9.41 -4.44
CA CYS A 234 3.61 8.53 -4.34
C CYS A 234 4.79 9.01 -5.21
N ALA A 235 4.52 9.47 -6.43
CA ALA A 235 5.54 10.06 -7.32
C ALA A 235 6.21 11.31 -6.71
N GLY A 236 5.48 12.13 -5.95
CA GLY A 236 6.01 13.32 -5.27
C GLY A 236 7.00 12.97 -4.16
N GLU A 237 6.68 11.99 -3.32
CA GLU A 237 7.56 11.54 -2.24
C GLU A 237 8.93 11.05 -2.75
N VAL A 238 8.93 10.40 -3.93
CA VAL A 238 10.17 9.96 -4.59
C VAL A 238 10.89 11.13 -5.27
N SER A 239 10.21 11.85 -6.15
CA SER A 239 10.84 12.66 -7.21
C SER A 239 10.19 14.04 -7.44
N ALA A 240 9.49 14.61 -6.46
CA ALA A 240 9.18 16.04 -6.47
C ALA A 240 10.49 16.85 -6.62
N ALA A 241 10.52 17.79 -7.56
CA ALA A 241 11.72 18.49 -7.99
C ALA A 241 11.84 19.85 -7.30
N ARG A 242 12.92 20.06 -6.52
CA ARG A 242 13.28 21.34 -5.91
C ARG A 242 13.31 22.49 -6.95
N ASN A 243 12.23 23.27 -7.05
CA ASN A 243 11.97 24.22 -8.14
C ASN A 243 11.04 25.42 -7.80
N ASP A 244 10.84 25.70 -6.51
CA ASP A 244 9.94 26.71 -5.93
C ASP A 244 8.44 26.33 -5.95
N VAL A 245 8.08 25.14 -6.46
CA VAL A 245 6.71 24.62 -6.41
C VAL A 245 6.61 23.59 -5.29
N CYS A 246 5.64 23.77 -4.40
CA CYS A 246 5.28 22.77 -3.40
C CYS A 246 6.43 22.36 -2.47
N GLY A 247 7.12 21.25 -2.72
CA GLY A 247 8.06 20.60 -1.80
C GLY A 247 9.17 19.87 -2.54
N VAL A 248 9.77 18.88 -1.90
CA VAL A 248 10.95 18.16 -2.42
C VAL A 248 10.80 16.65 -2.20
N GLY A 249 11.13 15.83 -3.19
CA GLY A 249 11.17 14.37 -3.06
C GLY A 249 12.49 13.89 -2.44
N VAL A 250 12.49 12.69 -1.85
CA VAL A 250 13.73 12.08 -1.30
C VAL A 250 14.86 12.06 -2.32
N ALA A 251 14.51 11.78 -3.58
CA ALA A 251 15.39 11.63 -4.72
C ALA A 251 15.02 12.63 -5.83
N TYR A 252 15.05 13.93 -5.52
CA TYR A 252 14.57 15.02 -6.40
C TYR A 252 15.29 15.22 -7.75
N ASP A 253 16.42 14.54 -8.01
CA ASP A 253 17.08 14.47 -9.34
C ASP A 253 16.88 13.10 -10.04
N SER A 254 16.06 12.20 -9.48
CA SER A 254 15.75 10.89 -10.07
C SER A 254 14.67 10.97 -11.14
N ARG A 255 14.69 10.00 -12.06
CA ARG A 255 13.63 9.84 -13.07
C ARG A 255 12.42 9.12 -12.48
N ILE A 256 11.22 9.63 -12.74
CA ILE A 256 9.95 9.06 -12.28
C ILE A 256 9.06 8.64 -13.46
N ALA A 257 8.63 7.38 -13.47
CA ALA A 257 7.73 6.82 -14.48
C ALA A 257 6.38 6.44 -13.86
N GLY A 258 5.31 6.50 -14.66
CA GLY A 258 3.96 6.09 -14.27
C GLY A 258 3.53 4.84 -15.03
N ILE A 259 3.07 3.83 -14.31
CA ILE A 259 2.51 2.59 -14.86
C ILE A 259 1.08 2.46 -14.32
N ARG A 260 0.09 2.85 -15.12
CA ARG A 260 -1.33 2.92 -14.70
C ARG A 260 -2.00 1.55 -14.87
N ILE A 261 -2.40 0.94 -13.76
CA ILE A 261 -3.04 -0.39 -13.69
C ILE A 261 -4.30 -0.44 -12.81
N LEU A 262 -4.46 0.44 -11.82
CA LEU A 262 -5.48 0.28 -10.77
C LEU A 262 -6.85 0.88 -11.12
N SER A 263 -6.97 1.68 -12.16
CA SER A 263 -8.19 2.46 -12.47
C SER A 263 -9.28 1.64 -13.18
N LYS A 264 -8.93 0.51 -13.81
CA LYS A 264 -9.87 -0.36 -14.55
C LYS A 264 -9.53 -1.84 -14.31
N ALA A 265 -10.51 -2.74 -14.51
CA ALA A 265 -10.32 -4.18 -14.29
C ALA A 265 -9.40 -4.80 -15.37
N ILE A 266 -8.25 -5.35 -14.95
CA ILE A 266 -7.22 -5.94 -15.82
C ILE A 266 -7.09 -7.45 -15.61
N GLY A 267 -6.40 -8.16 -16.52
CA GLY A 267 -6.09 -9.58 -16.41
C GLY A 267 -4.66 -9.87 -15.93
N ASP A 268 -4.40 -11.13 -15.59
CA ASP A 268 -3.08 -11.71 -15.24
C ASP A 268 -2.03 -11.45 -16.35
N ALA A 269 -2.47 -11.28 -17.60
CA ALA A 269 -1.65 -10.82 -18.73
C ALA A 269 -1.19 -9.36 -18.58
N GLU A 270 -2.12 -8.40 -18.49
CA GLU A 270 -1.80 -6.97 -18.34
C GLU A 270 -0.96 -6.72 -17.08
N GLU A 271 -1.31 -7.36 -15.97
CA GLU A 271 -0.63 -7.20 -14.68
C GLU A 271 0.81 -7.75 -14.72
N ALA A 272 1.02 -8.89 -15.38
CA ALA A 272 2.35 -9.41 -15.65
C ALA A 272 3.16 -8.47 -16.56
N GLU A 273 2.54 -7.92 -17.62
CA GLU A 273 3.20 -6.97 -18.53
C GLU A 273 3.61 -5.68 -17.82
N ALA A 274 2.79 -5.16 -16.90
CA ALA A 274 3.09 -4.01 -16.07
C ALA A 274 4.28 -4.28 -15.12
N MET A 275 4.27 -5.43 -14.44
CA MET A 275 5.32 -5.81 -13.48
C MET A 275 6.69 -6.04 -14.14
N ILE A 276 6.77 -6.28 -15.46
CA ILE A 276 8.05 -6.29 -16.22
C ILE A 276 8.26 -5.06 -17.11
N PHE A 277 7.38 -4.05 -17.10
CA PHE A 277 7.43 -2.99 -18.09
C PHE A 277 8.75 -2.20 -17.99
N LYS A 278 9.59 -2.35 -19.02
CA LYS A 278 10.90 -1.70 -19.17
C LYS A 278 11.91 -2.01 -18.06
N TYR A 279 11.98 -3.24 -17.53
CA TYR A 279 12.89 -3.60 -16.42
C TYR A 279 14.41 -3.36 -16.66
N GLN A 280 14.82 -2.98 -17.88
CA GLN A 280 16.20 -2.55 -18.17
C GLN A 280 16.42 -1.07 -17.84
N ASP A 281 15.39 -0.24 -18.01
CA ASP A 281 15.42 1.22 -17.78
C ASP A 281 14.77 1.61 -16.44
N ASN A 282 13.64 0.98 -16.10
CA ASN A 282 12.97 1.09 -14.80
C ASN A 282 13.72 0.19 -13.79
N GLN A 283 14.36 0.83 -12.81
CA GLN A 283 15.27 0.15 -11.89
C GLN A 283 14.54 -0.33 -10.63
N ILE A 284 13.65 0.52 -10.12
CA ILE A 284 12.86 0.31 -8.91
C ILE A 284 11.39 0.44 -9.29
N TYR A 285 10.54 -0.46 -8.79
CA TYR A 285 9.09 -0.41 -8.92
C TYR A 285 8.48 -0.21 -7.54
N SER A 286 7.71 0.86 -7.35
CA SER A 286 6.98 1.13 -6.11
C SER A 286 5.51 0.79 -6.30
N CYS A 287 4.99 -0.06 -5.41
CA CYS A 287 3.66 -0.68 -5.51
C CYS A 287 2.90 -0.49 -4.18
N SER A 288 2.02 0.50 -4.14
CA SER A 288 1.23 0.87 -2.95
C SER A 288 -0.17 0.22 -2.94
N TRP A 289 -0.24 -1.04 -3.36
CA TRP A 289 -1.47 -1.80 -3.60
C TRP A 289 -1.32 -3.27 -3.19
N GLY A 290 -2.41 -4.03 -3.31
CA GLY A 290 -2.45 -5.47 -3.04
C GLY A 290 -3.89 -5.99 -3.06
N PRO A 291 -4.14 -7.20 -2.53
CA PRO A 291 -5.48 -7.68 -2.23
C PRO A 291 -6.17 -6.79 -1.16
N SER A 292 -7.48 -6.93 -0.98
CA SER A 292 -8.27 -6.15 -0.01
C SER A 292 -7.79 -6.36 1.44
N ASP A 293 -7.49 -5.26 2.15
CA ASP A 293 -6.98 -5.20 3.54
C ASP A 293 -8.05 -5.54 4.62
N ASP A 294 -8.93 -6.51 4.36
CA ASP A 294 -10.21 -6.69 5.06
C ASP A 294 -10.17 -7.63 6.30
N GLY A 295 -9.02 -8.23 6.60
CA GLY A 295 -8.84 -9.23 7.65
C GLY A 295 -9.31 -10.63 7.26
N ARG A 296 -9.55 -10.90 5.96
CA ARG A 296 -10.20 -12.14 5.45
C ARG A 296 -9.60 -12.63 4.14
N THR A 297 -9.19 -11.72 3.27
CA THR A 297 -8.67 -12.03 1.94
C THR A 297 -7.37 -12.85 2.02
N MET A 298 -7.12 -13.72 1.05
CA MET A 298 -5.87 -14.49 0.96
C MET A 298 -5.63 -14.81 -0.52
N GLU A 299 -4.81 -14.00 -1.17
CA GLU A 299 -4.64 -13.94 -2.62
C GLU A 299 -3.15 -13.73 -2.93
N ALA A 300 -2.65 -14.47 -3.92
CA ALA A 300 -1.27 -14.39 -4.38
C ALA A 300 -1.23 -14.16 -5.89
N PRO A 301 -0.17 -13.53 -6.43
CA PRO A 301 -0.04 -13.28 -7.86
C PRO A 301 -0.21 -14.54 -8.71
N GLY A 302 -0.88 -14.33 -9.85
CA GLY A 302 -1.07 -15.33 -10.89
C GLY A 302 0.26 -15.83 -11.46
N ILE A 303 0.22 -16.94 -12.19
CA ILE A 303 1.43 -17.62 -12.67
C ILE A 303 2.22 -16.77 -13.67
N LEU A 304 1.55 -15.89 -14.43
CA LEU A 304 2.24 -14.95 -15.33
C LEU A 304 2.95 -13.85 -14.55
N ILE A 305 2.30 -13.29 -13.52
CA ILE A 305 2.88 -12.26 -12.65
C ILE A 305 4.08 -12.82 -11.87
N LYS A 306 3.97 -14.04 -11.34
CA LYS A 306 5.11 -14.75 -10.70
C LYS A 306 6.28 -14.92 -11.67
N ARG A 307 6.03 -15.33 -12.92
CA ARG A 307 7.05 -15.39 -13.98
C ARG A 307 7.62 -14.01 -14.34
N ALA A 308 6.80 -12.97 -14.32
CA ALA A 308 7.22 -11.60 -14.57
C ALA A 308 8.24 -11.13 -13.52
N MET A 309 7.91 -11.25 -12.23
CA MET A 309 8.83 -10.90 -11.12
C MET A 309 10.11 -11.74 -11.14
N VAL A 310 10.01 -13.05 -11.43
CA VAL A 310 11.17 -13.96 -11.57
C VAL A 310 12.04 -13.63 -12.78
N GLN A 311 11.47 -13.12 -13.88
CA GLN A 311 12.27 -12.62 -15.01
C GLN A 311 12.92 -11.27 -14.69
N ALA A 312 12.20 -10.33 -14.10
CA ALA A 312 12.72 -9.00 -13.78
C ALA A 312 13.86 -9.05 -12.75
N THR A 313 13.76 -9.90 -11.72
CA THR A 313 14.82 -10.10 -10.71
C THR A 313 16.04 -10.85 -11.25
N GLN A 314 15.93 -11.59 -12.35
CA GLN A 314 17.06 -12.32 -12.97
C GLN A 314 17.65 -11.65 -14.21
N LYS A 315 16.90 -10.80 -14.93
CA LYS A 315 17.32 -10.17 -16.20
C LYS A 315 17.23 -8.64 -16.19
N GLY A 316 16.46 -8.04 -15.28
CA GLY A 316 16.34 -6.59 -15.15
C GLY A 316 17.67 -5.93 -14.82
N ARG A 317 17.82 -4.64 -15.16
CA ARG A 317 19.04 -3.85 -14.95
C ARG A 317 20.32 -4.58 -15.41
N GLY A 318 20.29 -5.19 -16.59
CA GLY A 318 21.42 -5.95 -17.15
C GLY A 318 21.77 -7.26 -16.42
N GLY A 319 20.82 -7.85 -15.68
CA GLY A 319 21.03 -9.05 -14.86
C GLY A 319 21.33 -8.78 -13.38
N LEU A 320 21.27 -7.52 -12.94
CA LEU A 320 21.32 -7.15 -11.52
C LEU A 320 19.97 -7.36 -10.80
N GLY A 321 18.89 -7.38 -11.58
CA GLY A 321 17.51 -7.52 -11.13
C GLY A 321 16.87 -6.21 -10.71
N SER A 322 15.60 -6.03 -11.08
CA SER A 322 14.77 -4.92 -10.63
C SER A 322 14.46 -5.03 -9.13
N VAL A 323 14.32 -3.87 -8.48
CA VAL A 323 13.94 -3.77 -7.07
C VAL A 323 12.44 -3.51 -6.98
N TYR A 324 11.65 -4.44 -6.44
CA TYR A 324 10.25 -4.19 -6.12
C TYR A 324 10.12 -3.69 -4.67
N VAL A 325 9.31 -2.67 -4.44
CA VAL A 325 9.03 -2.11 -3.11
C VAL A 325 7.52 -2.11 -2.91
N PHE A 326 7.04 -2.84 -1.92
CA PHE A 326 5.60 -2.99 -1.64
C PHE A 326 5.26 -2.43 -0.25
N ALA A 327 4.14 -1.71 -0.19
CA ALA A 327 3.50 -1.31 1.07
C ALA A 327 2.98 -2.54 1.81
N SER A 328 3.24 -2.69 3.12
CA SER A 328 2.87 -3.92 3.84
C SER A 328 1.35 -4.15 3.93
N GLY A 329 0.53 -3.10 3.93
CA GLY A 329 -0.93 -3.18 4.04
C GLY A 329 -1.48 -2.32 5.18
N ASN A 330 -2.75 -1.97 5.10
CA ASN A 330 -3.44 -1.11 6.08
C ASN A 330 -4.49 -1.88 6.93
N GLY A 331 -4.52 -3.21 6.86
CA GLY A 331 -5.53 -4.06 7.51
C GLY A 331 -5.29 -4.39 8.98
N ALA A 332 -4.27 -3.86 9.65
CA ALA A 332 -3.92 -4.28 11.01
C ALA A 332 -5.08 -4.14 12.03
N SER A 333 -5.85 -3.05 11.95
CA SER A 333 -7.05 -2.86 12.78
C SER A 333 -8.19 -3.82 12.45
N ASN A 334 -8.26 -4.32 11.22
CA ASN A 334 -9.19 -5.40 10.83
C ASN A 334 -8.73 -6.76 11.39
N GLY A 335 -7.48 -6.85 11.86
CA GLY A 335 -6.82 -8.07 12.28
C GLY A 335 -6.18 -8.82 11.09
N ASP A 336 -5.73 -8.08 10.08
CA ASP A 336 -5.00 -8.63 8.94
C ASP A 336 -3.48 -8.72 9.18
N ASN A 337 -2.78 -9.37 8.25
CA ASN A 337 -1.38 -9.75 8.35
C ASN A 337 -0.77 -9.96 6.96
N CYS A 338 0.29 -9.21 6.66
CA CYS A 338 0.98 -9.19 5.36
C CYS A 338 1.70 -10.50 4.93
N ASN A 339 1.42 -11.63 5.59
CA ASN A 339 1.80 -12.96 5.11
C ASN A 339 0.65 -13.70 4.39
N PHE A 340 -0.58 -13.14 4.40
CA PHE A 340 -1.75 -13.60 3.64
C PHE A 340 -1.90 -12.90 2.28
N ASP A 341 -1.04 -11.93 2.00
CA ASP A 341 -0.88 -11.26 0.71
C ASP A 341 0.38 -11.81 0.02
N GLY A 342 0.21 -12.38 -1.18
CA GLY A 342 1.30 -12.99 -1.95
C GLY A 342 2.18 -12.01 -2.74
N TYR A 343 1.87 -10.71 -2.75
CA TYR A 343 2.77 -9.68 -3.28
C TYR A 343 3.77 -9.26 -2.21
N THR A 344 3.31 -8.95 -0.99
CA THR A 344 4.16 -8.56 0.15
C THR A 344 4.91 -9.72 0.80
N ASN A 345 4.40 -10.96 0.71
CA ASN A 345 5.13 -12.14 1.19
C ASN A 345 6.15 -12.71 0.18
N SER A 346 6.28 -12.09 -1.00
CA SER A 346 7.23 -12.49 -2.04
C SER A 346 8.68 -12.25 -1.60
N ILE A 347 9.59 -13.18 -1.91
CA ILE A 347 11.04 -12.96 -1.68
C ILE A 347 11.61 -11.84 -2.58
N TYR A 348 10.93 -11.55 -3.69
CA TYR A 348 11.34 -10.57 -4.71
C TYR A 348 10.97 -9.12 -4.34
N SER A 349 10.08 -8.93 -3.36
CA SER A 349 9.64 -7.61 -2.87
C SER A 349 10.41 -7.19 -1.62
N ILE A 350 10.70 -5.90 -1.52
CA ILE A 350 11.08 -5.24 -0.28
C ILE A 350 9.77 -4.73 0.36
N THR A 351 9.30 -5.42 1.38
CA THR A 351 8.03 -5.11 2.06
C THR A 351 8.27 -4.12 3.18
N VAL A 352 7.59 -2.97 3.10
CA VAL A 352 7.81 -1.77 3.91
C VAL A 352 6.55 -1.41 4.66
N GLY A 353 6.63 -1.41 5.99
CA GLY A 353 5.57 -0.91 6.87
C GLY A 353 5.73 0.56 7.24
N ALA A 354 4.76 1.08 8.00
CA ALA A 354 4.72 2.48 8.40
C ALA A 354 5.12 2.71 9.87
N VAL A 355 5.75 3.85 10.12
CA VAL A 355 5.90 4.49 11.44
C VAL A 355 5.49 5.94 11.36
N ASP A 356 4.90 6.49 12.43
CA ASP A 356 4.49 7.89 12.42
C ASP A 356 5.60 8.87 12.84
N ARG A 357 5.25 10.17 12.90
CA ARG A 357 6.16 11.25 13.27
C ARG A 357 6.88 11.07 14.62
N THR A 358 6.27 10.35 15.56
CA THR A 358 6.84 10.01 16.87
C THR A 358 7.57 8.67 16.88
N GLY A 359 7.59 7.95 15.75
CA GLY A 359 8.09 6.58 15.63
C GLY A 359 7.10 5.51 16.10
N ALA A 360 5.90 5.88 16.56
CA ALA A 360 4.90 4.92 16.98
C ALA A 360 4.35 4.11 15.79
N HIS A 361 3.93 2.88 16.08
CA HIS A 361 3.26 2.01 15.11
C HIS A 361 1.83 2.52 14.80
N PRO A 362 1.50 2.89 13.55
CA PRO A 362 0.17 3.35 13.20
C PRO A 362 -0.83 2.19 13.18
N TYR A 363 -2.04 2.41 13.72
CA TYR A 363 -3.09 1.39 13.90
C TYR A 363 -3.53 0.62 12.64
N TYR A 364 -3.17 1.11 11.45
CA TYR A 364 -3.44 0.46 10.17
C TYR A 364 -2.29 -0.45 9.71
N SER A 365 -1.04 -0.16 10.04
CA SER A 365 0.13 -0.75 9.39
C SER A 365 0.23 -2.24 9.66
N GLU A 366 0.16 -3.07 8.63
CA GLU A 366 0.25 -4.51 8.83
C GLU A 366 1.63 -4.98 9.27
N LEU A 367 1.61 -6.00 10.11
CA LEU A 367 2.77 -6.63 10.73
C LEU A 367 2.82 -8.11 10.32
N CYS A 368 3.99 -8.61 9.90
CA CYS A 368 4.20 -10.00 9.52
C CYS A 368 5.69 -10.34 9.48
N SER A 369 6.03 -11.63 9.36
CA SER A 369 7.43 -12.07 9.27
C SER A 369 8.10 -11.79 7.92
N ALA A 370 7.33 -11.42 6.89
CA ALA A 370 7.83 -11.00 5.58
C ALA A 370 8.28 -9.52 5.52
N GLN A 371 7.89 -8.68 6.47
CA GLN A 371 8.25 -7.25 6.48
C GLN A 371 9.75 -7.07 6.80
N LEU A 372 10.48 -6.37 5.92
CA LEU A 372 11.92 -6.18 6.07
C LEU A 372 12.26 -4.96 6.92
N VAL A 373 11.59 -3.84 6.68
CA VAL A 373 11.86 -2.54 7.30
C VAL A 373 10.56 -1.72 7.41
N VAL A 374 10.64 -0.58 8.10
CA VAL A 374 9.60 0.46 8.09
C VAL A 374 10.15 1.82 7.66
N THR A 375 9.28 2.74 7.29
CA THR A 375 9.64 4.16 7.16
C THR A 375 8.41 5.05 7.40
N TYR A 376 8.61 6.36 7.28
CA TYR A 376 7.68 7.37 7.80
C TYR A 376 6.39 7.52 7.00
N SER A 377 5.27 7.68 7.71
CA SER A 377 3.93 7.90 7.17
C SER A 377 3.03 8.63 8.20
N SER A 378 1.72 8.71 7.92
CA SER A 378 0.70 9.32 8.78
C SER A 378 0.46 8.58 10.09
N GLY A 379 0.25 9.33 11.17
CA GLY A 379 -0.13 8.83 12.49
C GLY A 379 -0.01 9.93 13.56
N SER A 380 -0.49 9.68 14.77
CA SER A 380 -0.50 10.62 15.91
C SER A 380 -0.99 12.06 15.61
N GLY A 381 -1.89 12.21 14.64
CA GLY A 381 -2.43 13.50 14.21
C GLY A 381 -1.55 14.29 13.23
N ASP A 382 -0.57 13.65 12.59
CA ASP A 382 0.27 14.21 11.53
C ASP A 382 0.28 13.29 10.28
N ALA A 383 0.74 13.82 9.15
CA ALA A 383 0.67 13.17 7.84
C ALA A 383 1.88 13.50 6.95
N ILE A 384 2.03 12.78 5.85
CA ILE A 384 2.99 13.17 4.80
C ILE A 384 2.38 14.29 3.96
N ASN A 385 3.17 15.34 3.77
CA ASN A 385 2.81 16.52 3.00
C ASN A 385 3.64 16.53 1.72
N ALA A 386 3.00 16.23 0.59
CA ALA A 386 3.61 16.19 -0.74
C ALA A 386 2.59 16.75 -1.76
N CYS A 387 2.43 18.07 -1.74
CA CYS A 387 1.41 18.87 -2.46
C CYS A 387 -0.05 18.57 -2.11
N TYR A 388 -0.26 17.52 -1.32
CA TYR A 388 -1.50 17.14 -0.69
C TYR A 388 -1.24 17.01 0.81
N SER A 389 -2.02 17.73 1.62
CA SER A 389 -2.06 17.56 3.08
C SER A 389 -2.84 16.29 3.43
N GLY A 390 -2.25 15.37 4.18
CA GLY A 390 -2.93 14.14 4.58
C GLY A 390 -2.60 12.91 3.72
N HIS A 391 -1.43 12.83 3.07
CA HIS A 391 -0.98 11.54 2.52
C HIS A 391 -0.46 10.63 3.65
N GLY A 392 -0.54 9.32 3.46
CA GLY A 392 -0.45 8.37 4.55
C GLY A 392 -0.79 6.94 4.16
N GLY A 393 -0.96 6.08 5.16
CA GLY A 393 -1.02 4.63 4.98
C GLY A 393 0.37 4.04 4.74
N THR A 394 0.47 2.71 4.65
CA THR A 394 1.70 2.06 4.17
C THR A 394 2.03 2.47 2.72
N SER A 395 1.03 2.94 1.97
CA SER A 395 1.14 3.57 0.65
C SER A 395 2.10 4.74 0.53
N ALA A 396 2.36 5.49 1.62
CA ALA A 396 3.32 6.58 1.68
C ALA A 396 4.72 6.10 2.12
N ALA A 397 4.78 5.00 2.87
CA ALA A 397 6.05 4.41 3.32
C ALA A 397 6.82 3.73 2.17
N ALA A 398 6.13 3.01 1.27
CA ALA A 398 6.79 2.30 0.16
C ALA A 398 7.44 3.23 -0.91
N PRO A 399 6.82 4.37 -1.31
CA PRO A 399 7.46 5.36 -2.18
C PRO A 399 8.63 6.04 -1.48
N LEU A 400 8.48 6.42 -0.21
CA LEU A 400 9.56 7.03 0.58
C LEU A 400 10.80 6.10 0.62
N ALA A 401 10.60 4.79 0.82
CA ALA A 401 11.66 3.78 0.72
C ALA A 401 12.24 3.64 -0.70
N ALA A 402 11.40 3.64 -1.75
CA ALA A 402 11.84 3.60 -3.15
C ALA A 402 12.73 4.81 -3.52
N GLY A 403 12.43 6.00 -2.98
CA GLY A 403 13.29 7.18 -3.09
C GLY A 403 14.66 6.97 -2.45
N ILE A 404 14.74 6.39 -1.25
CA ILE A 404 16.02 6.08 -0.59
C ILE A 404 16.83 5.07 -1.42
N PHE A 405 16.18 4.06 -2.00
CA PHE A 405 16.86 3.09 -2.88
C PHE A 405 17.35 3.75 -4.19
N ALA A 406 16.69 4.79 -4.68
CA ALA A 406 17.19 5.61 -5.79
C ALA A 406 18.44 6.41 -5.43
N LEU A 407 18.60 6.86 -4.17
CA LEU A 407 19.85 7.47 -3.70
C LEU A 407 21.00 6.44 -3.68
N VAL A 408 20.73 5.22 -3.21
CA VAL A 408 21.70 4.11 -3.21
C VAL A 408 22.14 3.76 -4.64
N LEU A 409 21.20 3.67 -5.59
CA LEU A 409 21.53 3.35 -6.99
C LEU A 409 22.28 4.47 -7.74
N GLN A 410 22.21 5.74 -7.31
CA GLN A 410 23.06 6.80 -7.86
C GLN A 410 24.54 6.51 -7.57
N VAL A 411 24.84 6.06 -6.35
CA VAL A 411 26.22 5.83 -5.87
C VAL A 411 26.73 4.45 -6.31
N ARG A 412 25.85 3.45 -6.32
CA ARG A 412 26.16 2.05 -6.64
C ARG A 412 25.13 1.44 -7.59
N PRO A 413 25.11 1.83 -8.87
CA PRO A 413 24.19 1.28 -9.86
C PRO A 413 24.42 -0.21 -10.15
N ASP A 414 25.55 -0.78 -9.69
CA ASP A 414 25.97 -2.17 -9.90
C ASP A 414 25.45 -3.18 -8.85
N LEU A 415 24.68 -2.74 -7.86
CA LEU A 415 24.10 -3.60 -6.81
C LEU A 415 22.95 -4.47 -7.33
N SER A 416 22.87 -5.71 -6.89
CA SER A 416 21.73 -6.58 -7.18
C SER A 416 20.50 -6.24 -6.33
N TRP A 417 19.34 -6.77 -6.71
CA TRP A 417 18.12 -6.68 -5.89
C TRP A 417 18.30 -7.25 -4.47
N ARG A 418 19.11 -8.33 -4.33
CA ARG A 418 19.48 -8.91 -3.03
C ARG A 418 20.42 -8.00 -2.23
N ASP A 419 21.39 -7.36 -2.88
CA ASP A 419 22.27 -6.40 -2.19
C ASP A 419 21.45 -5.23 -1.59
N MET A 420 20.39 -4.79 -2.26
CA MET A 420 19.48 -3.76 -1.74
C MET A 420 18.73 -4.23 -0.47
N GLN A 421 18.25 -5.48 -0.45
CA GLN A 421 17.63 -6.08 0.74
C GLN A 421 18.63 -6.22 1.90
N TYR A 422 19.86 -6.71 1.62
CA TYR A 422 20.92 -6.79 2.61
C TYR A 422 21.26 -5.41 3.19
N LEU A 423 21.45 -4.38 2.36
CA LEU A 423 21.74 -3.02 2.84
C LEU A 423 20.60 -2.46 3.70
N ALA A 424 19.34 -2.63 3.29
CA ALA A 424 18.19 -2.16 4.04
C ALA A 424 18.11 -2.82 5.44
N MET A 425 18.39 -4.12 5.52
CA MET A 425 18.48 -4.85 6.79
C MET A 425 19.71 -4.44 7.62
N ASP A 426 20.89 -4.31 7.00
CA ASP A 426 22.15 -4.03 7.70
C ASP A 426 22.31 -2.56 8.12
N THR A 427 21.48 -1.64 7.63
CA THR A 427 21.42 -0.25 8.12
C THR A 427 20.10 0.15 8.76
N ALA A 428 19.15 -0.78 8.93
CA ALA A 428 17.93 -0.53 9.69
C ALA A 428 18.23 -0.18 11.16
N VAL A 429 17.51 0.82 11.67
CA VAL A 429 17.61 1.31 13.05
C VAL A 429 16.36 0.86 13.83
N PRO A 430 16.49 -0.01 14.84
CA PRO A 430 15.35 -0.42 15.66
C PRO A 430 14.70 0.77 16.38
N ILE A 431 13.36 0.74 16.51
CA ILE A 431 12.58 1.72 17.25
C ILE A 431 12.04 1.06 18.52
N ASP A 432 12.17 1.75 19.65
CA ASP A 432 11.50 1.38 20.91
C ASP A 432 10.23 2.23 21.05
N ASP A 433 9.07 1.61 20.78
CA ASP A 433 7.74 2.17 21.01
C ASP A 433 7.14 1.74 22.36
N GLY A 434 7.88 0.94 23.15
CA GLY A 434 7.42 0.33 24.40
C GLY A 434 6.40 -0.81 24.24
N VAL A 435 6.09 -1.26 23.01
CA VAL A 435 5.03 -2.25 22.73
C VAL A 435 5.51 -3.41 21.85
N ALA A 436 6.36 -3.15 20.86
CA ALA A 436 6.77 -4.15 19.87
C ALA A 436 7.71 -5.23 20.46
N GLU A 437 7.40 -6.49 20.18
CA GLU A 437 8.25 -7.61 20.60
C GLU A 437 9.50 -7.71 19.72
N TRP A 438 10.68 -7.45 20.31
CA TRP A 438 11.98 -7.40 19.63
C TRP A 438 12.90 -8.59 19.99
N GLN A 439 12.99 -9.57 19.09
CA GLN A 439 13.96 -10.67 19.20
C GLN A 439 15.35 -10.30 18.66
N THR A 440 16.39 -11.00 19.13
CA THR A 440 17.75 -10.87 18.60
C THR A 440 18.04 -12.03 17.65
N THR A 441 18.37 -11.73 16.39
CA THR A 441 18.75 -12.70 15.36
C THR A 441 20.18 -13.21 15.54
N THR A 442 20.58 -14.27 14.82
CA THR A 442 21.93 -14.84 14.90
C THR A 442 23.04 -13.90 14.42
N ILE A 443 22.71 -12.93 13.55
CA ILE A 443 23.63 -11.87 13.11
C ILE A 443 23.70 -10.69 14.10
N GLY A 444 23.09 -10.81 15.29
CA GLY A 444 23.09 -9.79 16.33
C GLY A 444 22.12 -8.62 16.08
N LYS A 445 21.49 -8.56 14.90
CA LYS A 445 20.44 -7.60 14.56
C LYS A 445 19.16 -7.87 15.35
N LYS A 446 18.41 -6.80 15.63
CA LYS A 446 17.06 -6.89 16.19
C LYS A 446 16.04 -7.08 15.07
N PHE A 447 15.02 -7.90 15.33
CA PHE A 447 13.88 -8.09 14.44
C PHE A 447 12.57 -8.06 15.25
N SER A 448 11.52 -7.47 14.67
CA SER A 448 10.16 -7.50 15.18
C SER A 448 9.17 -7.64 14.03
N HIS A 449 8.10 -8.40 14.21
CA HIS A 449 7.04 -8.51 13.21
C HIS A 449 6.38 -7.14 12.90
N THR A 450 6.36 -6.23 13.89
CA THR A 450 5.80 -4.87 13.79
C THR A 450 6.65 -3.93 12.95
N PHE A 451 7.98 -4.05 13.01
CA PHE A 451 8.93 -3.07 12.45
C PHE A 451 9.97 -3.65 11.48
N GLY A 452 9.90 -4.96 11.18
CA GLY A 452 10.97 -5.66 10.48
C GLY A 452 12.27 -5.58 11.29
N TYR A 453 13.36 -5.19 10.63
CA TYR A 453 14.65 -4.88 11.27
C TYR A 453 14.73 -3.47 11.86
N GLY A 454 13.72 -2.61 11.65
CA GLY A 454 13.68 -1.22 12.08
C GLY A 454 13.41 -0.24 10.94
N LYS A 455 13.56 1.05 11.22
CA LYS A 455 13.41 2.10 10.19
C LYS A 455 14.62 2.20 9.28
N ILE A 456 14.39 2.64 8.04
CA ILE A 456 15.47 2.99 7.11
C ILE A 456 16.14 4.31 7.56
N ASP A 457 17.47 4.30 7.67
CA ASP A 457 18.30 5.51 7.71
C ASP A 457 19.01 5.67 6.35
N SER A 458 18.69 6.74 5.61
CA SER A 458 19.20 6.95 4.25
C SER A 458 20.72 7.10 4.23
N TYR A 459 21.25 7.91 5.15
CA TYR A 459 22.67 8.23 5.21
C TYR A 459 23.49 6.98 5.53
N ALA A 460 23.07 6.21 6.55
CA ALA A 460 23.72 4.94 6.90
C ALA A 460 23.67 3.95 5.73
N MET A 461 22.53 3.82 5.05
CA MET A 461 22.37 2.91 3.90
C MET A 461 23.32 3.25 2.74
N VAL A 462 23.45 4.54 2.40
CA VAL A 462 24.34 4.99 1.33
C VAL A 462 25.82 4.93 1.73
N GLU A 463 26.17 5.25 2.98
CA GLU A 463 27.55 5.08 3.48
C GLU A 463 27.99 3.61 3.44
N MET A 464 27.11 2.69 3.83
CA MET A 464 27.40 1.26 3.70
C MET A 464 27.51 0.85 2.22
N ALA A 465 26.62 1.33 1.35
CA ALA A 465 26.68 1.06 -0.08
C ALA A 465 28.02 1.48 -0.72
N LYS A 466 28.58 2.65 -0.34
CA LYS A 466 29.91 3.13 -0.82
C LYS A 466 31.03 2.10 -0.62
N THR A 467 30.92 1.21 0.38
CA THR A 467 31.94 0.17 0.69
C THR A 467 31.45 -1.27 0.53
N TRP A 468 30.20 -1.48 0.11
CA TRP A 468 29.56 -2.81 0.07
C TRP A 468 30.22 -3.78 -0.93
N GLU A 469 30.73 -4.91 -0.41
CA GLU A 469 31.09 -6.08 -1.19
C GLU A 469 29.82 -6.86 -1.55
N LYS A 470 29.59 -7.08 -2.85
CA LYS A 470 28.34 -7.70 -3.32
C LYS A 470 28.24 -9.16 -2.93
N VAL A 471 27.05 -9.57 -2.52
CA VAL A 471 26.79 -10.97 -2.17
C VAL A 471 26.90 -11.87 -3.39
N LYS A 472 27.30 -13.12 -3.19
CA LYS A 472 27.33 -14.13 -4.25
C LYS A 472 25.92 -14.36 -4.83
N PRO A 473 25.78 -15.00 -6.01
CA PRO A 473 24.48 -15.42 -6.52
C PRO A 473 23.67 -16.25 -5.51
N GLN A 474 22.35 -16.27 -5.69
CA GLN A 474 21.45 -16.99 -4.79
C GLN A 474 21.57 -18.52 -4.98
N ALA A 475 21.36 -19.25 -3.90
CA ALA A 475 21.17 -20.69 -3.86
C ALA A 475 19.94 -21.02 -2.97
N TRP A 476 19.37 -22.21 -3.14
CA TRP A 476 18.18 -22.62 -2.40
C TRP A 476 18.19 -24.12 -2.09
N TYR A 477 17.68 -24.48 -0.92
CA TYR A 477 17.41 -25.85 -0.52
C TYR A 477 15.91 -26.05 -0.34
N PHE A 478 15.36 -27.01 -1.07
CA PHE A 478 13.95 -27.41 -1.02
C PHE A 478 13.86 -28.77 -0.32
N SER A 479 13.09 -28.86 0.77
CA SER A 479 12.81 -30.13 1.44
C SER A 479 11.95 -31.06 0.57
N PRO A 480 11.92 -32.39 0.83
CA PRO A 480 10.77 -33.20 0.46
C PRO A 480 9.49 -32.66 1.13
N TRP A 481 8.32 -33.00 0.59
CA TRP A 481 7.05 -32.77 1.28
C TRP A 481 6.97 -33.58 2.58
N ILE A 482 6.52 -32.93 3.64
CA ILE A 482 6.47 -33.49 4.99
C ILE A 482 5.01 -33.78 5.34
N HIS A 483 4.56 -34.99 5.00
CA HIS A 483 3.18 -35.44 5.26
C HIS A 483 2.97 -35.70 6.75
N VAL A 484 2.13 -34.87 7.38
CA VAL A 484 1.77 -34.98 8.80
C VAL A 484 0.42 -35.67 8.94
N LYS A 485 -0.58 -35.21 8.20
CA LYS A 485 -1.95 -35.74 8.10
C LYS A 485 -2.63 -35.93 9.48
N LYS A 486 -2.44 -34.96 10.39
CA LYS A 486 -2.99 -34.97 11.76
C LYS A 486 -3.90 -33.78 12.04
N ASN A 487 -4.94 -34.04 12.82
CA ASN A 487 -5.86 -33.03 13.33
C ASN A 487 -5.12 -32.03 14.24
N ILE A 488 -5.56 -30.78 14.19
CA ILE A 488 -5.07 -29.68 15.03
C ILE A 488 -5.91 -29.64 16.32
N PRO A 489 -5.32 -29.44 17.53
CA PRO A 489 -6.09 -29.28 18.76
C PRO A 489 -6.73 -27.89 18.89
N GLU A 490 -7.97 -27.82 19.40
CA GLU A 490 -8.68 -26.56 19.69
C GLU A 490 -8.11 -25.82 20.94
N GLY A 491 -7.74 -24.56 20.75
CA GLY A 491 -7.39 -23.54 21.75
C GLY A 491 -5.90 -23.38 22.06
N LYS A 492 -5.50 -23.71 23.30
CA LYS A 492 -4.16 -23.38 23.83
C LYS A 492 -3.07 -24.40 23.48
N ASP A 493 -3.46 -25.58 23.00
CA ASP A 493 -2.54 -26.69 22.73
C ASP A 493 -2.16 -26.73 21.24
N GLY A 494 -0.89 -26.98 20.94
CA GLY A 494 -0.37 -26.92 19.57
C GLY A 494 0.07 -28.26 19.00
N LEU A 495 -0.14 -28.45 17.69
CA LEU A 495 0.52 -29.51 16.93
C LEU A 495 1.92 -29.03 16.52
N ALA A 496 2.93 -29.41 17.30
CA ALA A 496 4.33 -29.18 16.93
C ALA A 496 4.85 -30.31 16.04
N VAL A 497 5.57 -29.93 14.98
CA VAL A 497 6.19 -30.83 14.01
C VAL A 497 7.63 -30.39 13.77
N THR A 498 8.60 -31.25 14.12
CA THR A 498 10.04 -30.95 14.00
C THR A 498 10.67 -31.77 12.89
N VAL A 499 11.46 -31.11 12.03
CA VAL A 499 12.30 -31.72 10.98
C VAL A 499 13.75 -31.27 11.10
N GLU A 500 14.69 -32.08 10.60
CA GLU A 500 16.12 -31.87 10.78
C GLU A 500 16.82 -31.66 9.42
N VAL A 501 17.40 -30.48 9.22
CA VAL A 501 18.15 -30.11 8.01
C VAL A 501 19.64 -30.27 8.31
N THR A 502 20.34 -31.11 7.56
CA THR A 502 21.76 -31.40 7.82
C THR A 502 22.70 -30.53 7.00
N ALA A 503 23.95 -30.36 7.47
CA ALA A 503 24.96 -29.59 6.77
C ALA A 503 25.27 -30.14 5.36
N ASP A 504 25.21 -31.46 5.17
CA ASP A 504 25.43 -32.07 3.85
C ASP A 504 24.29 -31.78 2.86
N MET A 505 23.05 -31.61 3.34
CA MET A 505 21.91 -31.22 2.50
C MET A 505 22.06 -29.80 1.96
N LEU A 506 22.41 -28.84 2.83
CA LEU A 506 22.64 -27.44 2.41
C LEU A 506 23.89 -27.32 1.53
N LYS A 507 24.95 -28.07 1.85
CA LYS A 507 26.17 -28.15 1.02
C LYS A 507 25.91 -28.75 -0.36
N ALA A 508 25.06 -29.77 -0.47
CA ALA A 508 24.63 -30.33 -1.76
C ALA A 508 23.76 -29.35 -2.56
N ALA A 509 22.94 -28.56 -1.87
CA ALA A 509 22.15 -27.46 -2.42
C ALA A 509 22.94 -26.15 -2.64
N ASN A 510 24.25 -26.14 -2.37
CA ASN A 510 25.14 -24.98 -2.49
C ASN A 510 24.77 -23.78 -1.59
N VAL A 511 23.99 -23.94 -0.52
CA VAL A 511 23.57 -22.85 0.38
C VAL A 511 24.59 -22.62 1.51
N ALA A 512 25.06 -21.39 1.70
CA ALA A 512 26.06 -21.02 2.70
C ALA A 512 25.46 -20.42 3.99
N ARG A 513 24.53 -19.48 3.84
CA ARG A 513 23.77 -18.79 4.90
C ARG A 513 22.43 -18.35 4.33
N LEU A 514 21.42 -18.24 5.18
CA LEU A 514 20.06 -17.92 4.77
C LEU A 514 19.85 -16.42 4.49
N GLU A 515 18.86 -16.15 3.65
CA GLU A 515 18.25 -14.84 3.40
C GLU A 515 16.78 -14.96 3.83
N HIS A 516 15.93 -15.46 2.93
CA HIS A 516 14.52 -15.75 3.17
C HIS A 516 14.29 -17.20 3.57
N VAL A 517 13.24 -17.44 4.36
CA VAL A 517 12.69 -18.77 4.60
C VAL A 517 11.22 -18.77 4.22
N THR A 518 10.81 -19.72 3.39
CA THR A 518 9.41 -19.87 2.97
C THR A 518 8.87 -21.25 3.29
N VAL A 519 7.59 -21.33 3.65
CA VAL A 519 6.91 -22.58 3.96
C VAL A 519 5.62 -22.65 3.15
N THR A 520 5.57 -23.61 2.22
CA THR A 520 4.33 -23.93 1.48
C THR A 520 3.52 -24.93 2.29
N MET A 521 2.23 -24.67 2.53
CA MET A 521 1.41 -25.42 3.50
C MET A 521 0.04 -25.83 2.96
N ASN A 522 -0.36 -27.06 3.28
CA ASN A 522 -1.69 -27.59 3.06
C ASN A 522 -2.37 -27.93 4.40
N VAL A 523 -3.41 -27.16 4.74
CA VAL A 523 -4.16 -27.24 6.00
C VAL A 523 -5.67 -27.20 5.70
N GLU A 524 -6.37 -28.27 6.03
CA GLU A 524 -7.83 -28.31 6.05
C GLU A 524 -8.31 -27.54 7.30
N HIS A 525 -9.27 -26.62 7.22
CA HIS A 525 -9.94 -25.98 8.37
C HIS A 525 -11.36 -25.54 8.02
N THR A 526 -12.31 -25.62 8.96
CA THR A 526 -13.69 -25.11 8.77
C THR A 526 -13.85 -23.61 9.01
N ARG A 527 -12.82 -22.95 9.56
CA ARG A 527 -12.67 -21.50 9.64
C ARG A 527 -11.19 -21.13 9.61
N ARG A 528 -10.71 -20.51 8.54
CA ARG A 528 -9.28 -20.20 8.37
C ARG A 528 -8.73 -19.22 9.42
N GLY A 529 -9.53 -18.24 9.83
CA GLY A 529 -9.11 -17.21 10.81
C GLY A 529 -8.77 -17.71 12.21
N ASP A 530 -9.14 -18.95 12.56
CA ASP A 530 -8.77 -19.56 13.84
C ASP A 530 -7.31 -20.08 13.84
N LEU A 531 -6.65 -20.19 12.68
CA LEU A 531 -5.31 -20.76 12.56
C LEU A 531 -4.21 -19.77 12.96
N SER A 532 -3.24 -20.25 13.75
CA SER A 532 -1.92 -19.63 13.86
C SER A 532 -0.81 -20.64 13.57
N VAL A 533 0.31 -20.15 13.02
CA VAL A 533 1.47 -20.96 12.68
C VAL A 533 2.77 -20.23 13.03
N ASP A 534 3.54 -20.82 13.94
CA ASP A 534 4.91 -20.38 14.23
C ASP A 534 5.91 -21.28 13.50
N LEU A 535 6.97 -20.66 12.96
CA LEU A 535 8.18 -21.33 12.51
C LEU A 535 9.32 -20.99 13.47
N ILE A 536 9.93 -22.03 14.07
CA ILE A 536 11.03 -21.89 15.02
C ILE A 536 12.29 -22.51 14.41
N SER A 537 13.37 -21.73 14.34
CA SER A 537 14.63 -22.15 13.74
C SER A 537 15.48 -23.04 14.67
N PRO A 538 16.56 -23.65 14.15
CA PRO A 538 17.56 -24.32 14.98
C PRO A 538 18.10 -23.40 16.07
N SER A 539 18.30 -22.12 15.74
CA SER A 539 18.82 -21.06 16.62
C SER A 539 17.79 -20.44 17.57
N LYS A 540 16.52 -20.89 17.52
CA LYS A 540 15.38 -20.41 18.34
C LYS A 540 14.92 -18.98 18.04
N VAL A 541 15.22 -18.47 16.85
CA VAL A 541 14.47 -17.35 16.25
C VAL A 541 13.05 -17.86 15.94
N VAL A 542 12.03 -17.03 16.18
CA VAL A 542 10.62 -17.38 16.02
C VAL A 542 9.96 -16.45 15.01
N SER A 543 9.44 -17.01 13.93
CA SER A 543 8.62 -16.30 12.96
C SER A 543 7.16 -16.67 13.12
N ASN A 544 6.30 -15.70 13.42
CA ASN A 544 4.86 -15.89 13.30
C ASN A 544 4.54 -15.78 11.80
N ILE A 545 4.45 -16.94 11.12
CA ILE A 545 4.24 -17.00 9.67
C ILE A 545 2.76 -16.94 9.30
N ALA A 546 1.87 -17.34 10.23
CA ALA A 546 0.44 -17.03 10.18
C ALA A 546 -0.08 -16.68 11.57
N VAL A 547 -0.98 -15.70 11.66
CA VAL A 547 -1.67 -15.30 12.90
C VAL A 547 -3.18 -15.48 12.76
N ALA A 548 -3.88 -15.61 13.88
CA ALA A 548 -5.33 -15.74 13.88
C ALA A 548 -5.98 -14.42 13.45
N ARG A 549 -6.73 -14.45 12.34
CA ARG A 549 -7.40 -13.27 11.76
C ARG A 549 -8.89 -13.26 12.10
N ARG A 550 -9.28 -12.38 13.02
CA ARG A 550 -10.61 -12.38 13.66
C ARG A 550 -11.81 -12.28 12.69
N LEU A 551 -11.63 -11.70 11.50
CA LEU A 551 -12.69 -11.54 10.51
C LEU A 551 -12.73 -12.68 9.47
N ASP A 552 -11.65 -13.46 9.34
CA ASP A 552 -11.58 -14.56 8.38
C ASP A 552 -12.47 -15.73 8.82
N THR A 553 -13.57 -15.90 8.08
CA THR A 553 -14.57 -16.94 8.28
C THR A 553 -14.56 -17.99 7.18
N ALA A 554 -13.51 -18.03 6.34
CA ALA A 554 -13.45 -18.94 5.19
C ALA A 554 -13.44 -20.42 5.63
N GLY A 555 -14.37 -21.20 5.07
CA GLY A 555 -14.46 -22.66 5.26
C GLY A 555 -13.39 -23.47 4.50
N THR A 556 -12.26 -22.85 4.22
CA THR A 556 -11.11 -23.38 3.49
C THR A 556 -9.86 -22.85 4.16
N GLY A 557 -8.99 -23.73 4.67
CA GLY A 557 -7.72 -23.33 5.28
C GLY A 557 -6.67 -22.95 4.24
N TYR A 558 -5.44 -23.45 4.41
CA TYR A 558 -4.34 -23.19 3.49
C TYR A 558 -4.33 -24.24 2.39
N LYS A 559 -4.29 -23.81 1.13
CA LYS A 559 -4.12 -24.68 -0.03
C LYS A 559 -2.95 -24.16 -0.87
N ASP A 560 -1.86 -24.92 -0.88
CA ASP A 560 -0.60 -24.61 -1.57
C ASP A 560 -0.09 -23.18 -1.26
N TRP A 561 -0.44 -22.66 -0.07
CA TRP A 561 -0.11 -21.29 0.31
C TRP A 561 1.32 -21.23 0.84
N THR A 562 2.13 -20.33 0.30
CA THR A 562 3.50 -20.10 0.73
C THR A 562 3.56 -18.87 1.64
N PHE A 563 3.87 -19.07 2.91
CA PHE A 563 4.26 -18.00 3.84
C PHE A 563 5.76 -17.73 3.75
N MET A 564 6.20 -16.54 4.14
CA MET A 564 7.60 -16.10 4.10
C MET A 564 8.05 -15.48 5.43
N SER A 565 9.35 -15.61 5.73
CA SER A 565 10.02 -14.90 6.81
C SER A 565 11.42 -14.42 6.41
N VAL A 566 11.74 -13.18 6.77
CA VAL A 566 13.10 -12.63 6.74
C VAL A 566 13.81 -12.71 8.10
N ALA A 567 13.13 -13.04 9.20
CA ALA A 567 13.71 -13.03 10.56
C ALA A 567 14.93 -13.96 10.73
N HIS A 568 15.04 -14.97 9.86
CA HIS A 568 16.10 -15.99 9.85
C HIS A 568 17.35 -15.58 9.04
N TRP A 569 17.45 -14.32 8.62
CA TRP A 569 18.56 -13.83 7.79
C TRP A 569 19.92 -14.08 8.45
N GLY A 570 20.84 -14.63 7.67
CA GLY A 570 22.18 -15.00 8.12
C GLY A 570 22.28 -16.23 9.03
N GLU A 571 21.18 -16.94 9.34
CA GLU A 571 21.25 -18.26 9.97
C GLU A 571 21.97 -19.27 9.05
N SER A 572 22.61 -20.30 9.62
CA SER A 572 23.24 -21.37 8.84
C SER A 572 22.23 -22.38 8.26
N GLY A 573 20.97 -22.34 8.72
CA GLY A 573 19.92 -23.29 8.36
C GLY A 573 20.05 -24.71 8.90
N VAL A 574 21.21 -25.09 9.45
CA VAL A 574 21.51 -26.45 9.93
C VAL A 574 20.89 -26.72 11.29
N GLY A 575 20.19 -27.84 11.42
CA GLY A 575 19.64 -28.36 12.67
C GLY A 575 18.12 -28.54 12.62
N LYS A 576 17.48 -28.38 13.78
CA LYS A 576 16.05 -28.70 13.97
C LYS A 576 15.15 -27.49 13.80
N TRP A 577 14.41 -27.49 12.70
CA TRP A 577 13.29 -26.59 12.42
C TRP A 577 12.01 -27.17 13.00
N THR A 578 11.23 -26.36 13.70
CA THR A 578 9.94 -26.77 14.28
C THR A 578 8.84 -25.83 13.81
N ILE A 579 7.78 -26.38 13.23
CA ILE A 579 6.52 -25.66 12.99
C ILE A 579 5.56 -25.98 14.13
N ILE A 580 4.85 -24.98 14.64
CA ILE A 580 3.75 -25.17 15.61
C ILE A 580 2.47 -24.62 14.99
N VAL A 581 1.53 -25.50 14.64
CA VAL A 581 0.19 -25.12 14.18
C VAL A 581 -0.79 -25.19 15.36
N ARG A 582 -1.62 -24.16 15.51
CA ARG A 582 -2.71 -24.12 16.51
C ARG A 582 -4.00 -23.67 15.85
N ASP A 583 -5.11 -24.23 16.29
CA ASP A 583 -6.44 -23.62 16.21
C ASP A 583 -6.59 -22.84 17.51
N THR A 584 -6.61 -21.50 17.46
CA THR A 584 -6.49 -20.66 18.66
C THR A 584 -7.78 -20.56 19.46
N GLU A 585 -8.90 -20.93 18.86
CA GLU A 585 -10.24 -20.77 19.44
C GLU A 585 -10.81 -22.07 20.01
N LYS A 586 -11.93 -21.95 20.73
CA LYS A 586 -12.72 -23.11 21.21
C LYS A 586 -14.18 -22.98 20.80
N ASN A 587 -14.38 -22.89 19.50
CA ASN A 587 -15.66 -22.64 18.86
C ASN A 587 -16.25 -23.89 18.16
N GLY A 588 -15.56 -25.04 18.20
CA GLY A 588 -15.98 -26.28 17.55
C GLY A 588 -15.66 -26.37 16.06
N ASN A 589 -15.00 -25.37 15.46
CA ASN A 589 -14.30 -25.51 14.19
C ASN A 589 -13.15 -26.51 14.34
N LYS A 590 -12.76 -27.11 13.22
CA LYS A 590 -11.77 -28.19 13.19
C LYS A 590 -10.95 -28.14 11.93
N GLY A 591 -9.73 -28.62 12.06
CA GLY A 591 -8.86 -28.84 10.92
C GLY A 591 -7.72 -29.80 11.15
N LYS A 592 -6.88 -29.89 10.12
CA LYS A 592 -5.87 -30.93 9.95
C LYS A 592 -4.73 -30.39 9.10
N LEU A 593 -3.52 -30.46 9.65
CA LEU A 593 -2.29 -30.25 8.89
C LEU A 593 -2.09 -31.47 7.99
N VAL A 594 -2.17 -31.28 6.68
CA VAL A 594 -2.01 -32.35 5.68
C VAL A 594 -0.52 -32.56 5.45
N ASP A 595 0.14 -31.55 4.91
CA ASP A 595 1.58 -31.51 4.68
C ASP A 595 2.09 -30.06 4.66
N PHE A 596 3.42 -29.92 4.67
CA PHE A 596 4.11 -28.69 4.33
C PHE A 596 5.43 -29.00 3.61
N HIS A 597 5.98 -27.97 2.97
CA HIS A 597 7.25 -28.01 2.26
C HIS A 597 8.08 -26.78 2.68
N LEU A 598 9.25 -27.05 3.28
CA LEU A 598 10.20 -26.03 3.73
C LEU A 598 11.17 -25.70 2.58
N LYS A 599 11.20 -24.42 2.18
CA LYS A 599 12.02 -23.88 1.10
C LYS A 599 12.95 -22.81 1.72
N LEU A 600 14.24 -23.10 1.80
CA LEU A 600 15.29 -22.26 2.40
C LEU A 600 16.07 -21.54 1.29
N TRP A 601 16.15 -20.22 1.33
CA TRP A 601 16.84 -19.38 0.33
C TRP A 601 18.06 -18.70 0.96
N GLY A 602 19.08 -18.40 0.16
CA GLY A 602 20.27 -17.76 0.70
C GLY A 602 21.43 -17.57 -0.28
N GLU A 603 22.58 -17.20 0.28
CA GLU A 603 23.80 -16.97 -0.49
C GLU A 603 24.48 -18.30 -0.87
N ALA A 604 25.01 -18.39 -2.10
CA ALA A 604 25.77 -19.55 -2.55
C ALA A 604 27.10 -19.77 -1.80
N ILE A 605 27.48 -21.03 -1.54
CA ILE A 605 28.84 -21.39 -1.10
C ILE A 605 29.82 -21.06 -2.24
N ASP A 606 29.52 -21.57 -3.42
CA ASP A 606 30.31 -21.45 -4.64
C ASP A 606 29.48 -20.75 -5.73
N ALA A 607 29.93 -19.57 -6.17
CA ALA A 607 29.23 -18.76 -7.16
C ALA A 607 29.17 -19.44 -8.55
N ASP A 608 30.21 -20.19 -8.93
CA ASP A 608 30.30 -20.85 -10.24
C ASP A 608 29.35 -22.06 -10.35
N LYS A 609 28.81 -22.53 -9.22
CA LYS A 609 27.80 -23.61 -9.14
C LYS A 609 26.36 -23.11 -9.02
N ALA A 610 26.16 -21.82 -8.73
CA ALA A 610 24.83 -21.23 -8.69
C ALA A 610 24.17 -21.25 -10.07
N LYS A 611 22.84 -21.25 -10.11
CA LYS A 611 22.06 -21.33 -11.34
C LYS A 611 20.94 -20.30 -11.31
N PRO A 612 20.48 -19.81 -12.47
CA PRO A 612 19.19 -19.14 -12.57
C PRO A 612 18.08 -20.00 -11.96
N LEU A 613 17.16 -19.36 -11.25
CA LEU A 613 15.96 -20.01 -10.74
C LEU A 613 15.06 -20.40 -11.93
N PRO A 614 14.52 -21.64 -11.97
CA PRO A 614 13.51 -22.02 -12.96
C PRO A 614 12.32 -21.07 -12.94
N MET A 615 11.72 -20.85 -14.11
CA MET A 615 10.46 -20.10 -14.20
C MET A 615 9.34 -20.94 -13.59
N PRO A 616 8.58 -20.44 -12.59
CA PRO A 616 7.54 -21.20 -11.90
C PRO A 616 6.50 -21.80 -12.86
N ASP A 617 5.85 -22.92 -12.53
CA ASP A 617 4.77 -23.49 -13.33
C ASP A 617 3.54 -23.98 -12.51
N GLU A 618 2.49 -24.41 -13.21
CA GLU A 618 1.22 -24.85 -12.58
C GLU A 618 1.34 -26.14 -11.74
N HIS A 619 2.51 -26.79 -11.77
CA HIS A 619 2.80 -28.10 -11.18
C HIS A 619 3.99 -28.09 -10.20
N ASP A 620 4.57 -26.93 -9.86
CA ASP A 620 5.70 -26.79 -8.92
C ASP A 620 5.47 -27.48 -7.55
N ASP A 621 4.21 -27.51 -7.10
CA ASP A 621 3.77 -28.09 -5.82
C ASP A 621 2.83 -29.32 -6.01
N ASP A 622 2.64 -29.83 -7.24
CA ASP A 622 1.80 -31.02 -7.54
C ASP A 622 2.42 -32.33 -7.03
N ASP A 623 3.72 -32.33 -6.69
CA ASP A 623 4.44 -33.50 -6.16
C ASP A 623 4.15 -33.80 -4.67
N HIS A 624 3.24 -33.07 -4.02
CA HIS A 624 2.75 -33.34 -2.66
C HIS A 624 2.05 -34.72 -2.48
N ASN A 625 1.96 -35.53 -3.53
CA ASN A 625 1.55 -36.94 -3.46
C ASN A 625 2.71 -37.95 -3.59
N VAL A 626 3.93 -37.48 -3.83
CA VAL A 626 5.14 -38.30 -4.04
C VAL A 626 5.85 -38.56 -2.72
N ILE A 627 5.49 -39.68 -2.08
CA ILE A 627 6.16 -40.13 -0.85
C ILE A 627 7.60 -40.58 -1.19
N GLN A 628 8.57 -39.67 -1.06
CA GLN A 628 9.98 -39.98 -1.23
C GLN A 628 10.46 -40.92 -0.11
N THR A 629 11.21 -41.97 -0.46
CA THR A 629 11.71 -42.99 0.49
C THR A 629 12.70 -42.45 1.53
N THR A 630 13.20 -41.23 1.33
CA THR A 630 14.12 -40.52 2.23
C THR A 630 13.36 -39.52 3.12
N THR A 631 12.25 -39.95 3.72
CA THR A 631 11.43 -39.10 4.59
C THR A 631 12.26 -38.53 5.74
N LEU A 632 12.35 -37.20 5.82
CA LEU A 632 12.72 -36.51 7.07
C LEU A 632 11.74 -36.97 8.16
N GLN A 633 12.24 -37.58 9.23
CA GLN A 633 11.39 -38.14 10.29
C GLN A 633 10.78 -37.01 11.13
N ALA A 634 9.60 -36.55 10.69
CA ALA A 634 8.83 -35.51 11.36
C ALA A 634 8.34 -35.99 12.73
N SER A 635 9.02 -35.59 13.80
CA SER A 635 8.57 -35.90 15.16
C SER A 635 7.44 -34.95 15.55
N THR A 636 6.23 -35.49 15.69
CA THR A 636 5.05 -34.73 16.15
C THR A 636 4.89 -34.85 17.66
N THR A 637 4.67 -33.74 18.36
CA THR A 637 4.35 -33.75 19.80
C THR A 637 3.21 -32.77 20.08
N PRO A 638 2.15 -33.15 20.81
CA PRO A 638 1.19 -32.20 21.34
C PRO A 638 1.89 -31.31 22.37
N ILE A 639 1.99 -30.01 22.10
CA ILE A 639 2.48 -29.05 23.09
C ILE A 639 1.29 -28.59 23.92
N ALA A 640 1.21 -29.10 25.15
CA ALA A 640 0.45 -28.44 26.21
C ALA A 640 1.13 -27.11 26.54
N ALA A 641 0.35 -26.05 26.76
CA ALA A 641 0.85 -24.68 26.90
C ALA A 641 1.89 -24.51 28.05
N GLY A 642 3.17 -24.57 27.70
CA GLY A 642 4.27 -24.19 28.57
C GLY A 642 4.23 -22.68 28.85
N THR A 643 4.44 -22.29 30.11
CA THR A 643 4.30 -20.90 30.55
C THR A 643 5.20 -19.93 29.77
N ALA A 644 4.59 -18.93 29.14
CA ALA A 644 5.28 -17.70 28.82
C ALA A 644 5.78 -17.05 30.12
N ALA A 645 7.09 -16.87 30.24
CA ALA A 645 7.67 -15.89 31.14
C ALA A 645 7.49 -14.52 30.47
N THR A 646 6.78 -13.53 31.04
CA THR A 646 6.16 -13.48 32.37
C THR A 646 4.83 -12.76 32.33
N SER A 647 3.84 -13.25 33.09
CA SER A 647 2.66 -12.48 33.47
C SER A 647 3.05 -11.19 34.19
N VAL A 648 2.32 -10.10 33.91
CA VAL A 648 2.39 -8.84 34.67
C VAL A 648 2.38 -9.13 36.17
N LYS A 649 3.42 -8.68 36.89
CA LYS A 649 3.39 -8.71 38.37
C LYS A 649 2.33 -7.72 38.84
N GLY A 650 1.40 -8.21 39.66
CA GLY A 650 0.45 -7.37 40.37
C GLY A 650 1.19 -6.31 41.21
N ASN A 651 0.61 -5.12 41.26
CA ASN A 651 1.20 -3.93 41.88
C ASN A 651 1.52 -4.16 43.38
N PRO A 652 2.80 -4.10 43.83
CA PRO A 652 3.15 -4.27 45.24
C PRO A 652 2.68 -3.08 46.07
N SER A 653 1.69 -3.30 46.94
CA SER A 653 1.24 -2.30 47.90
C SER A 653 2.13 -2.30 49.15
N ASP A 654 3.14 -1.43 49.19
CA ASP A 654 3.94 -1.18 50.41
C ASP A 654 3.88 0.30 50.81
N HIS A 655 3.05 0.58 51.82
CA HIS A 655 3.01 1.86 52.54
C HIS A 655 3.91 1.81 53.79
N PRO A 656 4.87 2.72 53.94
CA PRO A 656 5.42 3.07 55.24
C PRO A 656 4.49 4.05 55.98
N GLU A 657 3.92 3.58 57.09
CA GLU A 657 3.42 4.38 58.21
C GLU A 657 4.51 5.32 58.79
N ARG A 658 4.31 6.39 59.58
CA ARG A 658 3.17 7.20 60.13
C ARG A 658 3.84 8.28 61.04
N PRO A 659 3.37 9.55 61.17
CA PRO A 659 2.36 9.81 62.20
C PRO A 659 1.37 10.99 61.99
N THR A 660 0.20 10.78 62.58
CA THR A 660 -0.95 11.68 62.75
C THR A 660 -0.69 12.98 63.52
N LYS A 661 -1.40 14.07 63.14
CA LYS A 661 -2.30 14.79 64.08
C LYS A 661 -3.29 15.76 63.41
N ASN A 662 -4.57 15.51 63.65
CA ASN A 662 -5.63 16.53 63.77
C ASN A 662 -5.67 17.04 65.23
N PRO A 663 -6.41 18.11 65.64
CA PRO A 663 -7.51 18.77 64.92
C PRO A 663 -7.54 20.33 64.98
N ALA A 664 -8.67 20.89 64.50
CA ALA A 664 -9.40 22.08 64.99
C ALA A 664 -9.30 23.43 64.23
N LYS A 665 -10.48 24.05 64.13
CA LYS A 665 -10.84 25.38 63.60
C LYS A 665 -11.25 26.26 64.79
N PRO A 666 -10.82 27.54 64.89
CA PRO A 666 -11.76 28.69 64.79
C PRO A 666 -11.12 29.91 64.04
N SER A 667 -11.79 30.69 63.18
CA SER A 667 -12.90 31.67 63.36
C SER A 667 -12.45 33.14 63.63
N GLY A 668 -12.88 34.09 62.77
CA GLY A 668 -12.77 35.57 62.91
C GLY A 668 -11.45 36.21 62.45
N THR A 669 -11.29 37.53 62.22
CA THR A 669 -12.19 38.75 62.15
C THR A 669 -11.27 39.99 61.86
N GLU A 670 -11.63 41.14 61.25
CA GLU A 670 -12.80 41.65 60.49
C GLU A 670 -12.45 43.02 59.81
N LYS A 671 -13.16 43.45 58.73
CA LYS A 671 -13.18 44.83 58.12
C LYS A 671 -11.84 45.34 57.51
N ALA A 672 -11.73 46.43 56.72
CA ALA A 672 -12.65 47.53 56.34
C ALA A 672 -12.45 48.05 54.89
N SER A 673 -13.30 49.00 54.44
CA SER A 673 -13.15 49.86 53.24
C SER A 673 -13.12 51.35 53.68
N PRO A 674 -12.64 52.34 52.89
CA PRO A 674 -13.57 53.14 52.04
C PRO A 674 -12.98 53.87 50.79
N SER A 675 -13.89 54.43 49.95
CA SER A 675 -13.85 55.74 49.20
C SER A 675 -12.62 56.19 48.37
N GLY A 676 -12.73 56.86 47.20
CA GLY A 676 -13.89 57.33 46.40
C GLY A 676 -13.53 58.54 45.48
N THR A 677 -14.50 59.10 44.71
CA THR A 677 -14.50 60.40 43.95
C THR A 677 -13.52 60.62 42.76
N ASN A 678 -13.78 61.42 41.70
CA ASN A 678 -15.01 61.86 40.99
C ASN A 678 -14.71 62.61 39.64
N GLU A 679 -15.77 63.06 38.92
CA GLU A 679 -15.84 64.20 37.94
C GLU A 679 -15.51 64.04 36.42
N ALA A 680 -15.89 65.05 35.60
CA ALA A 680 -16.12 65.04 34.12
C ALA A 680 -15.38 66.21 33.38
N GLN A 681 -15.67 66.77 32.17
CA GLN A 681 -16.78 66.80 31.16
C GLN A 681 -16.17 67.28 29.78
N GLU A 682 -16.77 67.59 28.61
CA GLU A 682 -18.15 67.83 28.13
C GLU A 682 -18.39 67.51 26.60
N ALA A 683 -18.42 68.50 25.68
CA ALA A 683 -18.92 68.40 24.27
C ALA A 683 -18.17 69.37 23.28
N THR A 684 -18.36 69.50 21.94
CA THR A 684 -19.56 69.57 21.03
C THR A 684 -19.20 69.47 19.50
N SER A 685 -20.19 69.12 18.63
CA SER A 685 -20.44 69.48 17.17
C SER A 685 -19.35 69.39 16.06
N SER A 686 -19.60 69.21 14.74
CA SER A 686 -20.78 68.85 13.89
C SER A 686 -20.45 68.72 12.37
N ALA A 687 -21.21 67.90 11.61
CA ALA A 687 -21.58 68.03 10.15
C ALA A 687 -20.48 68.04 9.03
N SER A 688 -20.69 67.64 7.75
CA SER A 688 -21.80 66.97 7.01
C SER A 688 -21.39 66.36 5.63
N SER A 689 -22.26 65.49 5.09
CA SER A 689 -22.44 64.83 3.75
C SER A 689 -22.15 65.58 2.42
N SER A 690 -22.18 64.99 1.19
CA SER A 690 -21.77 63.67 0.59
C SER A 690 -22.20 63.52 -0.92
N TRP A 691 -21.86 62.38 -1.58
CA TRP A 691 -22.48 61.62 -2.74
C TRP A 691 -22.80 62.17 -4.19
N VAL A 692 -21.95 61.78 -5.19
CA VAL A 692 -22.14 60.79 -6.31
C VAL A 692 -23.00 61.04 -7.63
N SER A 693 -22.31 61.14 -8.80
CA SER A 693 -22.54 60.46 -10.15
C SER A 693 -23.13 61.13 -11.46
N TRP A 694 -23.01 60.35 -12.57
CA TRP A 694 -23.04 60.49 -14.07
C TRP A 694 -24.42 60.66 -14.82
N LEU A 695 -24.60 61.44 -15.94
CA LEU A 695 -24.36 61.31 -17.44
C LEU A 695 -25.26 60.31 -18.25
N PRO A 696 -25.49 60.43 -19.60
CA PRO A 696 -25.36 61.56 -20.59
C PRO A 696 -26.51 61.70 -21.66
N SER A 697 -26.50 62.77 -22.49
CA SER A 697 -26.76 62.72 -23.97
C SER A 697 -26.43 64.06 -24.68
N PHE A 698 -26.59 64.18 -26.02
CA PHE A 698 -25.84 65.13 -26.88
C PHE A 698 -26.66 66.26 -27.55
N GLY A 699 -26.00 67.42 -27.78
CA GLY A 699 -26.41 68.40 -28.81
C GLY A 699 -26.00 69.86 -28.55
N ALA A 700 -24.73 70.25 -28.73
CA ALA A 700 -24.27 71.62 -28.40
C ALA A 700 -23.01 72.12 -29.16
N SER A 701 -22.69 73.41 -28.95
CA SER A 701 -21.72 74.28 -29.66
C SER A 701 -20.23 73.85 -29.56
N LYS A 702 -19.32 74.59 -30.20
CA LYS A 702 -17.86 74.33 -30.25
C LYS A 702 -17.19 74.06 -28.89
N THR A 703 -17.66 74.67 -27.81
CA THR A 703 -17.19 74.36 -26.45
C THR A 703 -17.44 72.91 -26.05
N VAL A 704 -18.58 72.35 -26.49
CA VAL A 704 -18.92 70.94 -26.28
C VAL A 704 -18.17 70.02 -27.24
N GLN A 705 -17.75 70.48 -28.43
CA GLN A 705 -16.75 69.72 -29.22
C GLN A 705 -15.46 69.47 -28.43
N ILE A 706 -14.96 70.46 -27.67
CA ILE A 706 -13.76 70.27 -26.83
C ILE A 706 -14.03 69.22 -25.74
N TRP A 707 -15.18 69.28 -25.07
CA TRP A 707 -15.58 68.25 -24.08
C TRP A 707 -15.82 66.88 -24.72
N VAL A 708 -16.33 66.80 -25.95
CA VAL A 708 -16.54 65.55 -26.67
C VAL A 708 -15.23 64.94 -27.14
N TYR A 709 -14.27 65.72 -27.64
CA TYR A 709 -12.92 65.21 -27.94
C TYR A 709 -12.14 64.85 -26.68
N GLY A 710 -12.31 65.60 -25.57
CA GLY A 710 -11.79 65.23 -24.26
C GLY A 710 -12.39 63.92 -23.72
N ALA A 711 -13.71 63.75 -23.85
CA ALA A 711 -14.41 62.51 -23.50
C ALA A 711 -14.01 61.34 -24.40
N ILE A 712 -13.85 61.54 -25.72
CA ILE A 712 -13.32 60.53 -26.65
C ILE A 712 -11.87 60.18 -26.28
N GLY A 713 -11.06 61.15 -25.83
CA GLY A 713 -9.71 60.90 -25.31
C GLY A 713 -9.72 60.06 -24.04
N LEU A 714 -10.58 60.38 -23.06
CA LEU A 714 -10.77 59.60 -21.84
C LEU A 714 -11.35 58.21 -22.11
N ILE A 715 -12.32 58.09 -23.02
CA ILE A 715 -12.88 56.81 -23.47
C ILE A 715 -11.81 56.00 -24.21
N SER A 716 -10.97 56.62 -25.03
CA SER A 716 -9.84 55.94 -25.68
C SER A 716 -8.81 55.47 -24.66
N ALA A 717 -8.48 56.28 -23.66
CA ALA A 717 -7.61 55.89 -22.56
C ALA A 717 -8.21 54.76 -21.71
N PHE A 718 -9.52 54.79 -21.45
CA PHE A 718 -10.28 53.76 -20.75
C PHE A 718 -10.39 52.46 -21.58
N CYS A 719 -10.60 52.54 -22.89
CA CYS A 719 -10.61 51.40 -23.80
C CYS A 719 -9.21 50.81 -24.01
N CYS A 720 -8.15 51.62 -24.00
CA CYS A 720 -6.77 51.14 -23.94
C CYS A 720 -6.46 50.52 -22.58
N GLY A 721 -6.95 51.10 -21.48
CA GLY A 721 -6.87 50.53 -20.13
C GLY A 721 -7.61 49.21 -20.00
N LEU A 722 -8.80 49.08 -20.60
CA LEU A 722 -9.55 47.84 -20.75
C LEU A 722 -8.88 46.86 -21.72
N GLY A 723 -8.23 47.34 -22.77
CA GLY A 723 -7.45 46.50 -23.69
C GLY A 723 -6.23 45.90 -23.01
N ILE A 724 -5.51 46.69 -22.21
CA ILE A 724 -4.40 46.25 -21.35
C ILE A 724 -4.94 45.36 -20.23
N TYR A 725 -6.05 45.71 -19.57
CA TYR A 725 -6.68 44.88 -18.55
C TYR A 725 -7.14 43.53 -19.11
N PHE A 726 -7.82 43.49 -20.26
CA PHE A 726 -8.20 42.24 -20.92
C PHE A 726 -7.00 41.49 -21.50
N TRP A 727 -5.92 42.16 -21.91
CA TRP A 727 -4.68 41.50 -22.30
C TRP A 727 -3.96 40.90 -21.10
N VAL A 728 -3.88 41.60 -19.96
CA VAL A 728 -3.34 41.10 -18.69
C VAL A 728 -4.24 40.02 -18.10
N ALA A 729 -5.57 40.15 -18.17
CA ALA A 729 -6.54 39.16 -17.71
C ALA A 729 -6.57 37.94 -18.62
N ARG A 730 -6.39 38.09 -19.94
CA ARG A 730 -6.19 36.98 -20.88
C ARG A 730 -4.83 36.31 -20.68
N ARG A 731 -3.78 37.07 -20.38
CA ARG A 731 -2.44 36.55 -20.07
C ARG A 731 -2.35 35.95 -18.67
N ARG A 732 -3.24 36.34 -17.74
CA ARG A 732 -3.56 35.63 -16.49
C ARG A 732 -4.39 34.37 -16.78
N ARG A 733 -5.45 34.40 -17.58
CA ARG A 733 -6.21 33.19 -18.01
C ARG A 733 -5.42 32.22 -18.90
N LEU A 734 -4.30 32.64 -19.49
CA LEU A 734 -3.33 31.77 -20.18
C LEU A 734 -2.15 31.34 -19.27
N ARG A 735 -2.11 31.82 -18.02
CA ARG A 735 -1.30 31.28 -16.91
C ARG A 735 -2.12 30.43 -15.95
N ASN A 736 -3.40 30.72 -15.85
CA ASN A 736 -4.46 30.08 -15.08
C ASN A 736 -5.50 29.55 -16.08
N ASP A 737 -5.08 28.73 -17.05
CA ASP A 737 -6.00 28.12 -18.00
C ASP A 737 -6.70 26.96 -17.27
N SER A 738 -8.01 27.06 -17.10
CA SER A 738 -8.80 26.23 -16.17
C SER A 738 -9.08 24.81 -16.70
N ARG A 739 -8.05 24.21 -17.29
CA ARG A 739 -7.93 22.80 -17.67
C ARG A 739 -6.68 22.15 -17.07
N ASN A 740 -5.74 22.94 -16.54
CA ASN A 740 -4.48 22.46 -15.97
C ASN A 740 -4.36 22.72 -14.45
N ASN A 741 -5.36 23.34 -13.83
CA ASN A 741 -5.49 23.40 -12.37
C ASN A 741 -6.49 22.34 -11.93
N TYR A 742 -6.00 21.17 -11.51
CA TYR A 742 -6.67 20.44 -10.44
C TYR A 742 -6.37 21.19 -9.15
N GLU A 743 -7.35 21.94 -8.68
CA GLU A 743 -7.36 22.68 -7.41
C GLU A 743 -8.74 22.36 -6.82
N PHE A 744 -8.89 21.17 -6.21
CA PHE A 744 -8.61 20.97 -4.78
C PHE A 744 -9.38 21.98 -3.94
N GLU A 745 -10.69 21.80 -3.88
CA GLU A 745 -11.45 22.24 -2.70
C GLU A 745 -10.79 21.60 -1.47
N LEU A 746 -10.50 22.44 -0.47
CA LEU A 746 -10.21 21.97 0.88
C LEU A 746 -11.49 21.29 1.38
N ILE A 747 -11.44 19.97 1.49
CA ILE A 747 -12.50 19.20 2.14
C ILE A 747 -12.43 19.53 3.62
N ASP A 748 -13.43 20.28 4.11
CA ASP A 748 -13.63 20.51 5.55
C ASP A 748 -13.81 19.15 6.25
N GLU A 749 -13.39 19.06 7.53
CA GLU A 749 -13.19 17.78 8.24
C GLU A 749 -14.42 16.84 8.26
N GLU A 750 -15.64 17.35 8.03
CA GLU A 750 -16.88 16.56 8.00
C GLU A 750 -17.05 15.68 6.73
N GLU A 751 -16.55 16.08 5.55
CA GLU A 751 -16.78 15.28 4.32
C GLU A 751 -15.86 14.05 4.22
N ALA A 752 -14.78 14.02 5.01
CA ALA A 752 -13.89 12.85 5.13
C ALA A 752 -14.60 11.62 5.73
N GLU A 753 -15.71 11.80 6.45
CA GLU A 753 -16.53 10.70 7.00
C GLU A 753 -17.64 10.22 6.04
N GLY A 754 -17.84 10.89 4.88
CA GLY A 754 -19.01 10.70 4.03
C GLY A 754 -18.97 9.58 2.98
N LEU A 755 -17.81 8.97 2.72
CA LEU A 755 -17.60 8.12 1.54
C LEU A 755 -17.62 6.61 1.83
N ASN A 756 -18.83 6.04 1.97
CA ASN A 756 -19.04 4.58 2.11
C ASN A 756 -20.07 4.02 1.10
N PRO A 757 -19.68 3.16 0.14
CA PRO A 757 -20.58 2.67 -0.90
C PRO A 757 -21.34 1.39 -0.49
N GLY A 758 -22.36 1.52 0.36
CA GLY A 758 -23.53 0.64 0.25
C GLY A 758 -24.21 0.15 1.53
N GLU A 759 -25.49 0.52 1.67
CA GLU A 759 -26.53 -0.45 2.03
C GLU A 759 -27.87 -0.12 1.33
N LYS A 760 -28.72 -1.13 1.07
CA LYS A 760 -29.98 -0.96 0.31
C LYS A 760 -31.21 -1.01 1.23
N GLY A 761 -31.48 0.11 1.91
CA GLY A 761 -32.79 0.42 2.50
C GLY A 761 -33.74 1.06 1.47
N ALA A 762 -35.06 0.88 1.62
CA ALA A 762 -36.03 1.17 0.55
C ALA A 762 -37.06 2.28 0.84
N VAL A 763 -37.55 2.89 -0.26
CA VAL A 763 -38.76 3.74 -0.40
C VAL A 763 -38.66 5.20 0.05
N GLY A 764 -38.54 6.11 -0.93
CA GLY A 764 -38.79 7.55 -0.78
C GLY A 764 -38.93 8.28 -2.13
N LYS A 765 -40.16 8.57 -2.57
CA LYS A 765 -40.42 9.21 -3.89
C LYS A 765 -40.09 10.71 -3.89
N LYS A 766 -39.22 11.17 -4.81
CA LYS A 766 -39.35 12.48 -5.50
C LYS A 766 -38.56 12.52 -6.81
N ALA A 767 -38.76 13.56 -7.62
CA ALA A 767 -38.57 13.51 -9.07
C ALA A 767 -37.18 13.95 -9.57
N ARG A 768 -36.70 13.25 -10.60
CA ARG A 768 -35.51 13.58 -11.40
C ARG A 768 -35.76 14.87 -12.21
N ARG A 769 -34.87 15.87 -12.11
CA ARG A 769 -34.78 17.01 -13.04
C ARG A 769 -33.37 17.07 -13.63
N THR A 770 -33.29 17.18 -14.95
CA THR A 770 -32.04 17.35 -15.70
C THR A 770 -31.64 18.82 -15.73
N ARG A 771 -30.36 19.12 -15.47
CA ARG A 771 -29.82 20.47 -15.63
C ARG A 771 -29.58 20.75 -17.12
N GLY A 772 -30.14 21.85 -17.63
CA GLY A 772 -30.02 22.25 -19.02
C GLY A 772 -30.66 23.61 -19.25
N GLY A 773 -29.89 24.56 -19.79
CA GLY A 773 -30.31 25.95 -19.96
C GLY A 773 -29.89 26.87 -18.81
N GLU A 774 -28.63 27.32 -18.82
CA GLU A 774 -28.22 28.56 -18.17
C GLU A 774 -28.08 29.63 -19.26
N LEU A 775 -29.13 30.43 -19.44
CA LEU A 775 -29.18 31.58 -20.34
C LEU A 775 -30.34 32.49 -19.91
N TYR A 776 -30.02 33.74 -19.60
CA TYR A 776 -30.91 34.75 -19.00
C TYR A 776 -31.44 34.40 -17.60
N ASP A 777 -30.76 34.93 -16.58
CA ASP A 777 -31.48 35.83 -15.67
C ASP A 777 -30.59 37.03 -15.29
N ALA A 778 -30.96 38.18 -15.83
CA ALA A 778 -30.44 39.49 -15.48
C ALA A 778 -31.64 40.44 -15.57
N PHE A 779 -31.76 41.35 -14.60
CA PHE A 779 -32.96 42.15 -14.32
C PHE A 779 -34.10 41.42 -13.57
N ALA A 780 -33.81 41.00 -12.34
CA ALA A 780 -34.78 40.97 -11.26
C ALA A 780 -34.29 41.91 -10.14
N GLU A 781 -35.06 42.96 -9.84
CA GLU A 781 -34.73 44.02 -8.87
C GLU A 781 -35.97 44.31 -8.01
N GLY A 782 -35.76 44.58 -6.72
CA GLY A 782 -36.79 44.98 -5.76
C GLY A 782 -37.39 43.82 -4.94
N SER A 783 -37.97 44.08 -3.76
CA SER A 783 -37.92 45.32 -2.94
C SER A 783 -38.37 45.00 -1.51
N ASP A 784 -38.14 45.95 -0.59
CA ASP A 784 -38.83 46.13 0.71
C ASP A 784 -38.65 45.01 1.77
N ASP A 785 -39.03 45.22 3.04
CA ASP A 785 -38.52 46.21 4.01
C ASP A 785 -38.89 45.73 5.45
N ASP A 786 -38.37 46.41 6.48
CA ASP A 786 -38.89 46.47 7.87
C ASP A 786 -39.09 45.16 8.70
N GLN A 787 -38.30 44.95 9.76
CA GLN A 787 -38.53 45.40 11.15
C GLN A 787 -39.73 44.74 11.88
N PHE A 788 -39.48 43.98 12.96
CA PHE A 788 -39.80 44.41 14.35
C PHE A 788 -39.19 43.49 15.43
N GLU A 789 -39.16 43.95 16.68
CA GLU A 789 -38.42 43.36 17.82
C GLU A 789 -39.28 42.65 18.90
N ASP A 790 -38.57 41.89 19.76
CA ASP A 790 -38.58 42.00 21.25
C ASP A 790 -39.21 40.87 22.13
N TYR A 791 -38.68 40.81 23.36
CA TYR A 791 -39.12 40.16 24.61
C TYR A 791 -38.73 38.70 24.99
N ARG A 792 -37.54 38.63 25.63
CA ARG A 792 -37.27 38.10 27.01
C ARG A 792 -37.08 36.61 27.32
N ASP A 793 -36.09 36.41 28.21
CA ASP A 793 -36.01 35.54 29.42
C ASP A 793 -36.42 34.04 29.34
N ARG A 794 -35.75 33.09 30.01
CA ARG A 794 -34.87 33.20 31.19
C ARG A 794 -33.88 32.03 31.36
N GLU A 795 -32.89 32.28 32.22
CA GLU A 795 -31.87 31.39 32.81
C GLU A 795 -32.11 29.85 32.95
N ARG A 796 -31.03 29.12 32.64
CA ARG A 796 -30.36 28.07 33.46
C ARG A 796 -30.99 26.68 33.73
N SER A 797 -30.24 25.69 33.23
CA SER A 797 -29.64 24.54 33.94
C SER A 797 -30.51 23.51 34.68
N HIS A 798 -30.20 22.22 34.45
CA HIS A 798 -30.17 21.23 35.52
C HIS A 798 -29.12 20.13 35.25
N THR A 799 -28.34 19.77 36.27
CA THR A 799 -27.40 18.64 36.26
C THR A 799 -27.79 17.58 37.29
N ARG A 800 -28.16 16.40 36.80
CA ARG A 800 -27.98 15.04 37.37
C ARG A 800 -28.44 14.70 38.82
N LEU A 801 -29.18 13.58 38.90
CA LEU A 801 -29.21 12.54 39.97
C LEU A 801 -29.87 12.95 41.31
N PRO A 802 -30.17 11.98 42.23
CA PRO A 802 -30.13 10.51 42.17
C PRO A 802 -31.49 9.83 42.51
N GLY A 803 -31.52 8.50 42.66
CA GLY A 803 -32.62 7.76 43.33
C GLY A 803 -32.55 6.24 43.12
N ASP A 804 -32.65 5.46 44.19
CA ASP A 804 -32.67 3.98 44.22
C ASP A 804 -33.96 3.50 44.95
N ASP A 805 -34.18 2.18 44.99
CA ASP A 805 -34.90 1.38 46.01
C ASP A 805 -36.02 0.42 45.54
N SER A 806 -35.74 -0.87 45.77
CA SER A 806 -36.62 -1.90 46.38
C SER A 806 -37.75 -2.64 45.61
N GLU A 807 -37.58 -3.96 45.62
CA GLU A 807 -38.52 -5.05 45.97
C GLU A 807 -39.82 -5.39 45.18
N GLN A 808 -39.86 -6.68 44.79
CA GLN A 808 -40.95 -7.67 44.92
C GLN A 808 -42.43 -7.22 44.92
N TYR A 809 -43.26 -7.88 44.10
CA TYR A 809 -44.08 -9.03 44.58
C TYR A 809 -44.64 -9.89 43.42
N VAL A 810 -45.36 -10.96 43.76
CA VAL A 810 -45.86 -12.02 42.86
C VAL A 810 -47.39 -12.02 42.80
N VAL A 811 -48.00 -12.43 41.67
CA VAL A 811 -49.16 -13.37 41.53
C VAL A 811 -49.88 -13.21 40.18
N GLY A 812 -50.00 -14.33 39.44
CA GLY A 812 -51.17 -14.74 38.63
C GLY A 812 -51.64 -13.88 37.44
N ASP A 813 -52.54 -14.37 36.58
CA ASP A 813 -52.90 -15.75 36.22
C ASP A 813 -53.70 -15.71 34.88
N GLU A 814 -54.11 -16.86 34.33
CA GLU A 814 -55.03 -17.03 33.17
C GLU A 814 -54.53 -16.55 31.78
N SER A 815 -54.90 -17.15 30.63
CA SER A 815 -55.40 -18.50 30.31
C SER A 815 -55.31 -18.77 28.78
N ASP A 816 -56.00 -19.82 28.29
CA ASP A 816 -56.43 -20.06 26.90
C ASP A 816 -55.39 -20.62 25.88
N ASP A 817 -55.14 -21.93 26.04
CA ASP A 817 -55.39 -22.99 25.04
C ASP A 817 -55.42 -22.66 23.53
N GLU A 818 -54.63 -23.43 22.74
CA GLU A 818 -55.27 -24.45 21.88
C GLU A 818 -54.33 -25.66 21.64
N SER A 819 -54.87 -26.77 21.10
CA SER A 819 -54.27 -28.12 21.20
C SER A 819 -53.84 -28.74 19.86
N GLY A 820 -52.93 -29.74 19.91
CA GLY A 820 -52.43 -30.44 18.73
C GLY A 820 -51.53 -31.63 19.03
N ASP A 821 -52.10 -32.77 19.44
CA ASP A 821 -51.41 -34.05 19.62
C ASP A 821 -50.94 -34.64 18.26
N GLU A 822 -49.75 -35.27 18.23
CA GLU A 822 -49.70 -36.74 18.17
C GLU A 822 -48.30 -37.31 18.53
N LYS A 823 -48.28 -38.60 18.92
CA LYS A 823 -47.11 -39.29 19.49
C LYS A 823 -46.64 -40.44 18.61
N ALA A 824 -45.32 -40.67 18.56
CA ALA A 824 -44.76 -41.96 18.17
C ALA A 824 -43.41 -42.24 18.87
N GLU A 825 -43.45 -42.84 20.07
CA GLU A 825 -42.26 -43.46 20.67
C GLU A 825 -41.92 -44.79 20.00
N ARG A 826 -40.61 -45.11 19.88
CA ARG A 826 -40.06 -46.44 20.20
C ARG A 826 -38.51 -46.47 20.20
N LYS A 827 -37.95 -46.62 21.40
CA LYS A 827 -36.66 -47.30 21.64
C LYS A 827 -36.91 -48.81 21.86
N PRO A 828 -35.88 -49.63 22.13
CA PRO A 828 -34.73 -49.97 21.30
C PRO A 828 -34.66 -51.49 21.06
N LEU A 829 -33.60 -52.03 20.44
CA LEU A 829 -33.14 -53.41 20.73
C LEU A 829 -31.67 -53.62 20.29
N SER A 830 -31.05 -54.66 20.86
CA SER A 830 -29.64 -55.03 20.69
C SER A 830 -29.40 -55.98 19.50
N GLY A 831 -28.13 -56.11 19.08
CA GLY A 831 -27.68 -57.15 18.13
C GLY A 831 -27.57 -58.56 18.75
N PRO A 832 -26.64 -59.45 18.34
CA PRO A 832 -25.49 -59.24 17.42
C PRO A 832 -25.36 -60.28 16.28
N ARG A 833 -24.46 -59.99 15.32
CA ARG A 833 -23.57 -60.96 14.69
C ARG A 833 -22.39 -60.28 14.00
#